data_AF-A0A7V2UZ44-F1
#
_entry.id   AF-A0A7V2UZ44-F1
#
_cell.length_a   1.000
_cell.length_b   1.000
_cell.length_c   1.000
_cell.angle_alpha   90.00
_cell.angle_beta   90.00
_cell.angle_gamma   90.00
#
_symmetry.space_group_name_H-M   'P 1'
#
loop_
_entity.id
_entity.type
_entity.pdbx_description
1 polymer ?
#
loop_
_entity_poly.entity_id
_entity_poly.type
_entity_poly.pdbx_seq_one_letter_code
_entity_poly.pdbx_strand_id
1 'polypeptide(L)'
;MCAPHRPLAAVILALLAAAVPSAARGEAALARTDRLRQSEARQQVIRVQTGKVAEMLGFLVNEFERNGIGGDDVQILKAIQSVLGSLTDKEMHLVITLLQEARSASNPGDSRKRIVDAYSGQKTIVVQLRQILLEYQRRVALYELSLRLEQLAARQDANLKSTVRLARETDNRKPSEYNEGQKSTHQVQLIEEQSLQEETRLVVARLNEIAQSADAMTADRLKNALQAARDNRLEPSLAAAVEELAAGSLFRAAGSEKAARDELRRLSRLVAPPRDRVDALRHALRDLDQIIAQQEQVKLETDEKPRRDEREQLQELEERQGDLVDKTDRLREDLESLATQPAAELKEATDDMQEARARMADRNRKEAEKSQEKALADLKEARAALQEDLAKAEQAEQRGNDPLAVLKELQRQVDDLAREQDRIKEETAAARKKDDLQAAAPREAALEEKARDLQQQAAPLATDAAQSLGEAAEQMDKAEALLGQKNAQNPSEAQKAAVDALHLASQQLERKINQMEQAQQSLAALEKAREDLARVIQGQQQVEQNTAMAAALPPDPQQSAPLARQQGDMAAQAQDVQQQLSGLAPEAAQNVGEAQKDMNRAQAQLQQAKPKEALPEERAALEDLFKAQTALEAKIEGLQRTLGQSSQDNAFALAQAASMLAQAQKALERAMGQMAQGTPSGMQQAAQSMQQAGQLAGQVASDPAGALPQAAQAAASEAQQALSDGAAEAASQQAGEAQQSAEQAQQALAQAQAALSLAQAGLSSSQQPGQGQQPGQQGQGQQPGQGQAQGPGQANENNAKGGTGQRQGNETNVTNDGSRRGRDGSATYVGLPARDREALHQSQGEKYPEEYGTMVEQYMRNLSDQENRKE
;
A
#
# COMPACT_ATOMS: atom_id res chain seq x y z
N MET A 1 -16.37 -14.34 -14.01
CA MET A 1 -17.31 -13.85 -12.97
C MET A 1 -17.24 -12.33 -12.97
N CYS A 2 -18.28 -11.65 -13.47
CA CYS A 2 -18.28 -10.21 -13.65
C CYS A 2 -18.96 -9.48 -12.48
N ALA A 3 -18.32 -8.39 -12.05
CA ALA A 3 -18.84 -7.25 -11.28
C ALA A 3 -19.05 -7.38 -9.76
N PRO A 4 -18.01 -7.11 -8.96
CA PRO A 4 -18.14 -6.47 -7.63
C PRO A 4 -17.78 -4.97 -7.64
N HIS A 5 -17.34 -4.39 -8.76
CA HIS A 5 -16.77 -3.02 -8.80
C HIS A 5 -17.81 -1.87 -8.89
N ARG A 6 -19.00 -2.15 -9.43
CA ARG A 6 -20.09 -1.17 -9.57
C ARG A 6 -20.69 -0.65 -8.24
N PRO A 7 -20.88 -1.46 -7.17
CA PRO A 7 -21.43 -0.95 -5.92
C PRO A 7 -20.50 0.07 -5.23
N LEU A 8 -19.18 -0.08 -5.33
CA LEU A 8 -18.23 0.78 -4.61
C LEU A 8 -18.20 2.21 -5.17
N ALA A 9 -18.17 2.36 -6.49
CA ALA A 9 -18.27 3.66 -7.15
C ALA A 9 -19.62 4.34 -6.92
N ALA A 10 -20.72 3.58 -6.91
CA ALA A 10 -22.06 4.11 -6.62
C ALA A 10 -22.20 4.60 -5.17
N VAL A 11 -21.57 3.90 -4.22
CA VAL A 11 -21.54 4.28 -2.80
C VAL A 11 -20.71 5.55 -2.58
N ILE A 12 -19.53 5.66 -3.20
CA ILE A 12 -18.69 6.87 -3.08
C ILE A 12 -19.34 8.06 -3.79
N LEU A 13 -20.00 7.87 -4.95
CA LEU A 13 -20.80 8.92 -5.60
C LEU A 13 -22.01 9.36 -4.75
N ALA A 14 -22.69 8.42 -4.09
CA ALA A 14 -23.81 8.74 -3.19
C ALA A 14 -23.35 9.56 -1.97
N LEU A 15 -22.17 9.25 -1.43
CA LEU A 15 -21.53 10.03 -0.36
C LEU A 15 -21.14 11.45 -0.83
N LEU A 16 -20.65 11.58 -2.06
CA LEU A 16 -20.28 12.88 -2.66
C LEU A 16 -21.51 13.75 -2.99
N ALA A 17 -22.62 13.15 -3.45
CA ALA A 17 -23.86 13.86 -3.76
C ALA A 17 -24.58 14.36 -2.48
N ALA A 18 -24.42 13.68 -1.35
CA ALA A 18 -24.98 14.08 -0.06
C ALA A 18 -24.24 15.27 0.60
N ALA A 19 -23.04 15.62 0.12
CA ALA A 19 -22.18 16.65 0.70
C ALA A 19 -22.42 18.08 0.15
N VAL A 20 -23.31 18.26 -0.84
CA VAL A 20 -23.58 19.58 -1.46
C VAL A 20 -24.79 20.26 -0.79
N PRO A 21 -24.64 21.46 -0.18
CA PRO A 21 -25.76 22.16 0.45
C PRO A 21 -26.66 22.86 -0.59
N SER A 22 -27.94 22.50 -0.67
CA SER A 22 -28.94 23.27 -1.41
C SER A 22 -29.24 24.61 -0.72
N ALA A 23 -28.96 25.72 -1.39
CA ALA A 23 -29.30 27.06 -0.92
C ALA A 23 -30.73 27.43 -1.33
N ALA A 24 -31.65 27.49 -0.37
CA ALA A 24 -32.95 28.15 -0.52
C ALA A 24 -33.05 29.37 0.43
N ARG A 25 -33.47 30.49 -0.15
CA ARG A 25 -33.45 31.86 0.42
C ARG A 25 -34.34 32.04 1.66
N GLY A 26 -33.80 32.81 2.61
CA GLY A 26 -34.50 33.76 3.51
C GLY A 26 -35.48 33.23 4.58
N GLU A 27 -35.04 33.14 5.84
CA GLU A 27 -35.68 33.71 7.06
C GLU A 27 -34.90 33.36 8.35
N ALA A 28 -35.25 34.02 9.46
CA ALA A 28 -34.47 34.44 10.65
C ALA A 28 -33.73 33.38 11.50
N ALA A 29 -32.91 33.84 12.46
CA ALA A 29 -31.94 33.10 13.31
C ALA A 29 -32.38 31.75 13.91
N LEU A 30 -33.68 31.49 14.12
CA LEU A 30 -34.21 30.15 14.46
C LEU A 30 -33.94 29.13 13.34
N ALA A 31 -34.06 29.54 12.07
CA ALA A 31 -33.71 28.75 10.90
C ALA A 31 -32.20 28.51 10.77
N ARG A 32 -31.32 29.32 11.40
CA ARG A 32 -29.86 29.05 11.43
C ARG A 32 -29.55 27.90 12.39
N THR A 33 -30.15 27.89 13.58
CA THR A 33 -29.95 26.82 14.57
C THR A 33 -30.55 25.50 14.08
N ASP A 34 -31.71 25.55 13.41
CA ASP A 34 -32.31 24.38 12.78
C ASP A 34 -31.51 23.88 11.58
N ARG A 35 -30.93 24.78 10.75
CA ARG A 35 -30.02 24.39 9.66
C ARG A 35 -28.70 23.78 10.19
N LEU A 36 -28.15 24.30 11.29
CA LEU A 36 -26.95 23.74 11.94
C LEU A 36 -27.20 22.34 12.50
N ARG A 37 -28.34 22.14 13.19
CA ARG A 37 -28.79 20.80 13.61
C ARG A 37 -28.99 19.87 12.43
N GLN A 38 -29.56 20.37 11.33
CA GLN A 38 -29.77 19.58 10.13
C GLN A 38 -28.44 19.21 9.45
N SER A 39 -27.47 20.12 9.40
CA SER A 39 -26.12 19.82 8.89
C SER A 39 -25.37 18.83 9.78
N GLU A 40 -25.47 18.95 11.11
CA GLU A 40 -24.91 18.01 12.08
C GLU A 40 -25.50 16.61 11.89
N ALA A 41 -26.84 16.50 11.82
CA ALA A 41 -27.53 15.24 11.61
C ALA A 41 -27.15 14.60 10.26
N ARG A 42 -27.01 15.39 9.20
CA ARG A 42 -26.54 14.90 7.90
C ARG A 42 -25.09 14.40 7.96
N GLN A 43 -24.19 15.15 8.60
CA GLN A 43 -22.79 14.73 8.76
C GLN A 43 -22.68 13.45 9.62
N GLN A 44 -23.52 13.31 10.65
CA GLN A 44 -23.61 12.08 11.44
C GLN A 44 -24.07 10.88 10.59
N VAL A 45 -25.06 11.07 9.71
CA VAL A 45 -25.52 10.03 8.78
C VAL A 45 -24.42 9.65 7.78
N ILE A 46 -23.72 10.63 7.20
CA ILE A 46 -22.60 10.41 6.26
C ILE A 46 -21.48 9.64 6.97
N ARG A 47 -21.11 10.00 8.20
CA ARG A 47 -20.12 9.30 9.01
C ARG A 47 -20.51 7.84 9.25
N VAL A 48 -21.74 7.59 9.68
CA VAL A 48 -22.24 6.22 9.93
C VAL A 48 -22.29 5.40 8.64
N GLN A 49 -22.71 5.99 7.52
CA GLN A 49 -22.74 5.29 6.22
C GLN A 49 -21.33 4.96 5.73
N THR A 50 -20.40 5.90 5.85
CA THR A 50 -18.99 5.68 5.49
C THR A 50 -18.35 4.60 6.36
N GLY A 51 -18.67 4.57 7.66
CA GLY A 51 -18.17 3.55 8.59
C GLY A 51 -18.68 2.15 8.24
N LYS A 52 -19.96 2.01 7.90
CA LYS A 52 -20.53 0.74 7.42
C LYS A 52 -19.86 0.23 6.14
N VAL A 53 -19.45 1.14 5.26
CA VAL A 53 -18.74 0.78 4.02
C VAL A 53 -17.32 0.30 4.34
N ALA A 54 -16.62 0.96 5.27
CA ALA A 54 -15.32 0.50 5.76
C ALA A 54 -15.42 -0.88 6.44
N GLU A 55 -16.44 -1.12 7.27
CA GLU A 55 -16.68 -2.43 7.90
C GLU A 55 -16.97 -3.52 6.85
N MET A 56 -17.83 -3.23 5.86
CA MET A 56 -18.13 -4.16 4.78
C MET A 56 -16.91 -4.50 3.94
N LEU A 57 -16.02 -3.52 3.70
CA LEU A 57 -14.74 -3.76 3.03
C LEU A 57 -13.81 -4.62 3.87
N GLY A 58 -13.74 -4.39 5.19
CA GLY A 58 -12.98 -5.23 6.11
C GLY A 58 -13.48 -6.69 6.13
N PHE A 59 -14.79 -6.90 6.09
CA PHE A 59 -15.36 -8.25 5.95
C PHE A 59 -14.95 -8.92 4.63
N LEU A 60 -15.02 -8.18 3.52
CA LEU A 60 -14.66 -8.67 2.18
C LEU A 60 -13.16 -9.01 2.07
N VAL A 61 -12.29 -8.19 2.66
CA VAL A 61 -10.86 -8.44 2.78
C VAL A 61 -10.60 -9.73 3.56
N ASN A 62 -11.21 -9.88 4.74
CA ASN A 62 -11.05 -11.06 5.57
C ASN A 62 -11.54 -12.34 4.86
N GLU A 63 -12.63 -12.27 4.10
CA GLU A 63 -13.12 -13.39 3.30
C GLU A 63 -12.16 -13.73 2.14
N PHE A 64 -11.57 -12.74 1.46
CA PHE A 64 -10.58 -13.00 0.43
C PHE A 64 -9.33 -13.69 1.00
N GLU A 65 -8.80 -13.20 2.11
CA GLU A 65 -7.64 -13.80 2.79
C GLU A 65 -7.92 -15.22 3.27
N ARG A 66 -9.10 -15.48 3.85
CA ARG A 66 -9.53 -16.81 4.29
C ARG A 66 -9.65 -17.81 3.13
N ASN A 67 -9.94 -17.33 1.94
CA ASN A 67 -10.02 -18.15 0.73
C ASN A 67 -8.68 -18.25 -0.02
N GLY A 68 -7.58 -17.74 0.55
CA GLY A 68 -6.27 -17.74 -0.09
C GLY A 68 -6.21 -16.83 -1.34
N ILE A 69 -7.20 -15.96 -1.51
CA ILE A 69 -7.25 -14.95 -2.56
C ILE A 69 -6.51 -13.74 -2.01
N GLY A 70 -5.19 -13.73 -2.20
CA GLY A 70 -4.33 -12.59 -1.91
C GLY A 70 -4.20 -11.65 -3.12
N GLY A 71 -3.27 -10.71 -3.04
CA GLY A 71 -2.88 -9.86 -4.17
C GLY A 71 -3.15 -8.37 -4.01
N ASP A 72 -2.74 -7.62 -5.02
CA ASP A 72 -2.89 -6.18 -5.13
C ASP A 72 -4.33 -5.71 -4.87
N ASP A 73 -5.34 -6.44 -5.35
CA ASP A 73 -6.76 -6.09 -5.14
C ASP A 73 -7.17 -6.12 -3.66
N VAL A 74 -6.65 -7.07 -2.88
CA VAL A 74 -6.92 -7.14 -1.43
C VAL A 74 -6.16 -6.05 -0.68
N GLN A 75 -4.92 -5.77 -1.08
CA GLN A 75 -4.14 -4.66 -0.52
C GLN A 75 -4.79 -3.29 -0.82
N ILE A 76 -5.39 -3.13 -1.99
CA ILE A 76 -6.16 -1.93 -2.36
C ILE A 76 -7.42 -1.81 -1.50
N LEU A 77 -8.17 -2.89 -1.31
CA LEU A 77 -9.37 -2.86 -0.46
C LEU A 77 -9.01 -2.54 0.99
N LYS A 78 -7.88 -3.02 1.50
CA LYS A 78 -7.31 -2.64 2.81
C LYS A 78 -6.92 -1.17 2.88
N ALA A 79 -6.24 -0.64 1.86
CA ALA A 79 -5.86 0.77 1.81
C ALA A 79 -7.09 1.68 1.79
N ILE A 80 -8.10 1.35 0.96
CA ILE A 80 -9.37 2.08 0.90
C ILE A 80 -10.11 1.97 2.24
N GLN A 81 -10.17 0.78 2.85
CA GLN A 81 -10.77 0.58 4.17
C GLN A 81 -10.10 1.47 5.23
N SER A 82 -8.77 1.48 5.28
CA SER A 82 -7.98 2.26 6.24
C SER A 82 -8.24 3.76 6.11
N VAL A 83 -8.22 4.27 4.88
CA VAL A 83 -8.50 5.68 4.59
C VAL A 83 -9.94 6.04 4.95
N LEU A 84 -10.93 5.21 4.60
CA LEU A 84 -12.33 5.43 4.98
C LEU A 84 -12.55 5.39 6.49
N GLY A 85 -11.85 4.49 7.21
CA GLY A 85 -11.86 4.41 8.67
C GLY A 85 -11.30 5.67 9.33
N SER A 86 -10.14 6.16 8.85
CA SER A 86 -9.53 7.41 9.32
C SER A 86 -10.43 8.62 9.08
N LEU A 87 -11.04 8.70 7.88
CA LEU A 87 -12.02 9.73 7.52
C LEU A 87 -13.21 9.73 8.48
N THR A 88 -13.72 8.56 8.87
CA THR A 88 -14.86 8.45 9.79
C THR A 88 -14.51 8.74 11.25
N ASP A 89 -13.36 8.25 11.72
CA ASP A 89 -13.02 8.30 13.14
C ASP A 89 -12.44 9.65 13.55
N LYS A 90 -11.72 10.31 12.63
CA LYS A 90 -11.01 11.57 12.90
C LYS A 90 -11.68 12.75 12.20
N GLU A 91 -11.68 12.76 10.87
CA GLU A 91 -12.03 13.98 10.11
C GLU A 91 -13.53 14.31 10.16
N MET A 92 -14.41 13.34 9.87
CA MET A 92 -15.86 13.54 9.95
C MET A 92 -16.29 13.80 11.39
N HIS A 93 -15.65 13.16 12.37
CA HIS A 93 -15.92 13.39 13.78
C HIS A 93 -15.58 14.83 14.19
N LEU A 94 -14.44 15.35 13.76
CA LEU A 94 -14.03 16.74 13.99
C LEU A 94 -15.02 17.74 13.38
N VAL A 95 -15.48 17.51 12.15
CA VAL A 95 -16.50 18.35 11.50
C VAL A 95 -17.81 18.37 12.30
N ILE A 96 -18.25 17.22 12.82
CA ILE A 96 -19.45 17.13 13.66
C ILE A 96 -19.24 17.92 14.97
N THR A 97 -18.08 17.78 15.61
CA THR A 97 -17.73 18.52 16.83
C THR A 97 -17.72 20.04 16.58
N LEU A 98 -17.12 20.51 15.49
CA LEU A 98 -17.10 21.93 15.12
C LEU A 98 -18.51 22.49 14.85
N LEU A 99 -19.40 21.70 14.25
CA LEU A 99 -20.81 22.08 14.06
C LEU A 99 -21.60 22.11 15.38
N GLN A 100 -21.28 21.21 16.32
CA GLN A 100 -21.86 21.20 17.67
C GLN A 100 -21.39 22.41 18.49
N GLU A 101 -20.09 22.72 18.45
CA GLU A 101 -19.50 23.88 19.10
C GLU A 101 -20.06 25.19 18.54
N ALA A 102 -20.23 25.28 17.21
CA ALA A 102 -20.86 26.41 16.55
C ALA A 102 -22.30 26.66 17.02
N ARG A 103 -23.02 25.59 17.40
CA ARG A 103 -24.39 25.65 17.91
C ARG A 103 -24.45 26.04 19.39
N SER A 104 -23.47 25.63 20.20
CA SER A 104 -23.39 25.96 21.63
C SER A 104 -22.67 27.28 21.93
N ALA A 105 -22.08 27.93 20.92
CA ALA A 105 -21.36 29.19 21.08
C ALA A 105 -22.31 30.35 21.45
N SER A 106 -22.03 30.99 22.58
CA SER A 106 -22.77 32.17 23.07
C SER A 106 -22.48 33.44 22.25
N ASN A 107 -21.33 33.49 21.56
CA ASN A 107 -20.88 34.64 20.77
C ASN A 107 -21.11 34.39 19.26
N PRO A 108 -21.79 35.31 18.54
CA PRO A 108 -22.01 35.20 17.10
C PRO A 108 -20.73 35.13 16.24
N GLY A 109 -19.60 35.68 16.72
CA GLY A 109 -18.31 35.64 16.03
C GLY A 109 -17.67 34.24 16.06
N ASP A 110 -17.65 33.62 17.24
CA ASP A 110 -17.07 32.28 17.45
C ASP A 110 -17.89 31.20 16.73
N SER A 111 -19.22 31.34 16.76
CA SER A 111 -20.12 30.48 15.97
C SER A 111 -19.79 30.52 14.47
N ARG A 112 -19.52 31.71 13.90
CA ARG A 112 -19.15 31.84 12.48
C ARG A 112 -17.79 31.21 12.17
N LYS A 113 -16.79 31.40 13.04
CA LYS A 113 -15.45 30.83 12.86
C LYS A 113 -15.50 29.30 12.82
N ARG A 114 -16.20 28.68 13.78
CA ARG A 114 -16.37 27.23 13.86
C ARG A 114 -17.13 26.65 12.65
N ILE A 115 -18.07 27.39 12.08
CA ILE A 115 -18.76 27.01 10.83
C ILE A 115 -17.80 27.02 9.64
N VAL A 116 -16.92 28.03 9.55
CA VAL A 116 -15.91 28.11 8.49
C VAL A 116 -14.90 26.97 8.62
N ASP A 117 -14.45 26.66 9.83
CA ASP A 117 -13.54 25.55 10.09
C ASP A 117 -14.18 24.19 9.75
N ALA A 118 -15.45 23.98 10.12
CA ALA A 118 -16.21 22.80 9.74
C ALA A 118 -16.37 22.66 8.22
N TYR A 119 -16.58 23.78 7.52
CA TYR A 119 -16.69 23.78 6.06
C TYR A 119 -15.35 23.49 5.37
N SER A 120 -14.25 24.00 5.93
CA SER A 120 -12.89 23.68 5.48
C SER A 120 -12.60 22.18 5.64
N GLY A 121 -12.91 21.62 6.81
CA GLY A 121 -12.78 20.17 7.07
C GLY A 121 -13.63 19.33 6.12
N GLN A 122 -14.88 19.73 5.85
CA GLN A 122 -15.73 19.07 4.85
C GLN A 122 -15.11 19.08 3.44
N LYS A 123 -14.46 20.18 3.06
CA LYS A 123 -13.81 20.28 1.74
C LYS A 123 -12.61 19.35 1.63
N THR A 124 -11.81 19.22 2.70
CA THR A 124 -10.70 18.26 2.76
C THR A 124 -11.19 16.82 2.61
N ILE A 125 -12.24 16.45 3.36
CA ILE A 125 -12.89 15.14 3.27
C ILE A 125 -13.35 14.83 1.84
N VAL A 126 -14.00 15.79 1.19
CA VAL A 126 -14.49 15.63 -0.20
C VAL A 126 -13.33 15.46 -1.18
N VAL A 127 -12.22 16.18 -1.00
CA VAL A 127 -11.03 16.05 -1.85
C VAL A 127 -10.39 14.67 -1.69
N GLN A 128 -10.23 14.17 -0.46
CA GLN A 128 -9.70 12.83 -0.20
C GLN A 128 -10.59 11.73 -0.80
N LEU A 129 -11.91 11.80 -0.59
CA LEU A 129 -12.85 10.85 -1.19
C LEU A 129 -12.83 10.87 -2.72
N ARG A 130 -12.67 12.05 -3.32
CA ARG A 130 -12.50 12.19 -4.79
C ARG A 130 -11.19 11.60 -5.27
N GLN A 131 -10.11 11.75 -4.50
CA GLN A 131 -8.81 11.17 -4.85
C GLN A 131 -8.86 9.64 -4.84
N ILE A 132 -9.47 9.04 -3.82
CA ILE A 132 -9.69 7.58 -3.76
C ILE A 132 -10.53 7.11 -4.94
N LEU A 133 -11.64 7.81 -5.24
CA LEU A 133 -12.49 7.48 -6.38
C LEU A 133 -11.70 7.56 -7.70
N LEU A 134 -10.87 8.59 -7.86
CA LEU A 134 -10.09 8.82 -9.08
C LEU A 134 -9.01 7.76 -9.27
N GLU A 135 -8.29 7.38 -8.21
CA GLU A 135 -7.31 6.30 -8.24
C GLU A 135 -7.96 4.95 -8.53
N TYR A 136 -9.10 4.65 -7.90
CA TYR A 136 -9.87 3.45 -8.17
C TYR A 136 -10.37 3.40 -9.63
N GLN A 137 -10.99 4.48 -10.10
CA GLN A 137 -11.45 4.59 -11.50
C GLN A 137 -10.31 4.46 -12.50
N ARG A 138 -9.13 5.01 -12.20
CA ARG A 138 -7.94 4.87 -13.04
C ARG A 138 -7.47 3.42 -13.11
N ARG A 139 -7.40 2.72 -11.98
CA ARG A 139 -7.02 1.29 -11.95
C ARG A 139 -8.02 0.43 -12.72
N VAL A 140 -9.32 0.66 -12.54
CA VAL A 140 -10.37 0.00 -13.33
C VAL A 140 -10.20 0.28 -14.82
N ALA A 141 -9.96 1.55 -15.20
CA ALA A 141 -9.74 1.91 -16.60
C ALA A 141 -8.49 1.24 -17.20
N LEU A 142 -7.42 1.08 -16.44
CA LEU A 142 -6.21 0.37 -16.89
C LEU A 142 -6.45 -1.13 -17.07
N TYR A 143 -7.21 -1.76 -16.17
CA TYR A 143 -7.63 -3.16 -16.32
C TYR A 143 -8.57 -3.36 -17.52
N GLU A 144 -9.54 -2.47 -17.72
CA GLU A 144 -10.40 -2.51 -18.90
C GLU A 144 -9.61 -2.31 -20.20
N LEU A 145 -8.60 -1.44 -20.19
CA LEU A 145 -7.72 -1.24 -21.34
C LEU A 145 -6.84 -2.46 -21.63
N SER A 146 -6.28 -3.13 -20.62
CA SER A 146 -5.53 -4.37 -20.83
C SER A 146 -6.41 -5.45 -21.45
N LEU A 147 -7.64 -5.63 -20.93
CA LEU A 147 -8.61 -6.55 -21.52
C LEU A 147 -8.99 -6.16 -22.96
N ARG A 148 -9.12 -4.86 -23.25
CA ARG A 148 -9.42 -4.40 -24.61
C ARG A 148 -8.28 -4.68 -25.58
N LEU A 149 -7.03 -4.46 -25.15
CA LEU A 149 -5.83 -4.81 -25.92
C LEU A 149 -5.75 -6.31 -26.19
N GLU A 150 -6.10 -7.13 -25.20
CA GLU A 150 -6.17 -8.59 -25.35
C GLU A 150 -7.27 -9.03 -26.32
N GLN A 151 -8.45 -8.39 -26.28
CA GLN A 151 -9.51 -8.62 -27.26
C GLN A 151 -9.08 -8.25 -28.69
N LEU A 152 -8.39 -7.12 -28.85
CA LEU A 152 -7.83 -6.72 -30.15
C LEU A 152 -6.79 -7.72 -30.64
N ALA A 153 -5.90 -8.19 -29.76
CA ALA A 153 -4.95 -9.23 -30.10
C ALA A 153 -5.61 -10.55 -30.51
N ALA A 154 -6.73 -10.94 -29.88
CA ALA A 154 -7.48 -12.14 -30.23
C ALA A 154 -8.18 -12.00 -31.60
N ARG A 155 -8.73 -10.82 -31.91
CA ARG A 155 -9.29 -10.53 -33.24
C ARG A 155 -8.21 -10.51 -34.32
N GLN A 156 -7.06 -9.88 -34.05
CA GLN A 156 -5.90 -9.91 -34.95
C GLN A 156 -5.42 -11.33 -35.22
N ASP A 157 -5.43 -12.21 -34.22
CA ASP A 157 -5.09 -13.63 -34.36
C ASP A 157 -6.08 -14.38 -35.26
N ALA A 158 -7.38 -14.10 -35.12
CA ALA A 158 -8.42 -14.67 -35.98
C ALA A 158 -8.30 -14.17 -37.44
N ASN A 159 -7.97 -12.89 -37.62
CA ASN A 159 -7.72 -12.33 -38.95
C ASN A 159 -6.50 -12.98 -39.60
N LEU A 160 -5.39 -13.07 -38.87
CA LEU A 160 -4.16 -13.76 -39.26
C LEU A 160 -4.40 -15.19 -39.74
N LYS A 161 -5.15 -15.98 -38.97
CA LYS A 161 -5.49 -17.37 -39.34
C LYS A 161 -6.26 -17.43 -40.65
N SER A 162 -7.20 -16.50 -40.83
CA SER A 162 -7.99 -16.39 -42.05
C SER A 162 -7.08 -16.02 -43.24
N THR A 163 -6.15 -15.08 -43.06
CA THR A 163 -5.17 -14.67 -44.09
C THR A 163 -4.27 -15.84 -44.50
N VAL A 164 -3.74 -16.59 -43.53
CA VAL A 164 -2.93 -17.80 -43.79
C VAL A 164 -3.72 -18.88 -44.53
N ARG A 165 -4.97 -19.11 -44.13
CA ARG A 165 -5.85 -20.07 -44.81
C ARG A 165 -6.12 -19.65 -46.26
N LEU A 166 -6.45 -18.38 -46.48
CA LEU A 166 -6.68 -17.84 -47.81
C LEU A 166 -5.41 -17.94 -48.67
N ALA A 167 -4.22 -17.72 -48.09
CA ALA A 167 -2.95 -17.89 -48.80
C ALA A 167 -2.75 -19.32 -49.30
N ARG A 168 -3.09 -20.31 -48.45
CA ARG A 168 -3.04 -21.74 -48.80
C ARG A 168 -4.07 -22.10 -49.87
N GLU A 169 -5.32 -21.66 -49.73
CA GLU A 169 -6.39 -21.95 -50.69
C GLU A 169 -6.18 -21.32 -52.07
N THR A 170 -5.56 -20.14 -52.09
CA THR A 170 -5.29 -19.40 -53.32
C THR A 170 -3.95 -19.80 -53.93
N ASP A 171 -3.13 -20.61 -53.27
CA ASP A 171 -1.74 -20.88 -53.68
C ASP A 171 -0.98 -19.58 -54.01
N ASN A 172 -1.28 -18.53 -53.22
CA ASN A 172 -0.74 -17.18 -53.37
C ASN A 172 -0.99 -16.51 -54.75
N ARG A 173 -2.05 -16.92 -55.45
CA ARG A 173 -2.54 -16.28 -56.69
C ARG A 173 -2.94 -14.83 -56.45
N LYS A 174 -3.05 -14.03 -57.51
CA LYS A 174 -3.44 -12.62 -57.37
C LYS A 174 -4.94 -12.50 -57.06
N PRO A 175 -5.38 -11.42 -56.36
CA PRO A 175 -6.81 -11.19 -56.09
C PRO A 175 -7.72 -11.18 -57.34
N SER A 176 -7.16 -10.83 -58.51
CA SER A 176 -7.85 -10.89 -59.80
C SER A 176 -8.21 -12.31 -60.25
N GLU A 177 -7.52 -13.33 -59.72
CA GLU A 177 -7.66 -14.74 -60.07
C GLU A 177 -8.52 -15.51 -59.05
N TYR A 178 -9.03 -14.81 -58.03
CA TYR A 178 -9.87 -15.39 -56.98
C TYR A 178 -11.27 -15.72 -57.50
N ASN A 179 -11.84 -16.82 -56.99
CA ASN A 179 -13.27 -17.07 -57.15
C ASN A 179 -14.11 -16.13 -56.25
N GLU A 180 -15.42 -16.07 -56.45
CA GLU A 180 -16.30 -15.15 -55.69
C GLU A 180 -16.24 -15.37 -54.17
N GLY A 181 -16.12 -16.62 -53.71
CA GLY A 181 -15.95 -16.93 -52.28
C GLY A 181 -14.64 -16.40 -51.72
N GLN A 182 -13.53 -16.61 -52.43
CA GLN A 182 -12.19 -16.11 -52.07
C GLN A 182 -12.12 -14.59 -52.07
N LYS A 183 -12.75 -13.92 -53.05
CA LYS A 183 -12.87 -12.45 -53.08
C LYS A 183 -13.63 -11.93 -51.86
N SER A 184 -14.73 -12.58 -51.49
CA SER A 184 -15.49 -12.22 -50.30
C SER A 184 -14.67 -12.39 -49.02
N THR A 185 -13.97 -13.51 -48.87
CA THR A 185 -13.09 -13.77 -47.71
C THR A 185 -11.95 -12.75 -47.64
N HIS A 186 -11.30 -12.46 -48.76
CA HIS A 186 -10.25 -11.43 -48.86
C HIS A 186 -10.77 -10.04 -48.46
N GLN A 187 -11.97 -9.68 -48.92
CA GLN A 187 -12.58 -8.39 -48.58
C GLN A 187 -12.93 -8.29 -47.10
N VAL A 188 -13.41 -9.37 -46.48
CA VAL A 188 -13.69 -9.42 -45.04
C VAL A 188 -12.40 -9.25 -44.23
N GLN A 189 -11.30 -9.91 -44.62
CA GLN A 189 -9.99 -9.75 -43.96
C GLN A 189 -9.48 -8.32 -43.98
N LEU A 190 -9.58 -7.67 -45.16
CA LEU A 190 -9.15 -6.29 -45.32
C LEU A 190 -9.98 -5.31 -44.46
N ILE A 191 -11.30 -5.52 -44.39
CA ILE A 191 -12.19 -4.69 -43.57
C ILE A 191 -11.89 -4.88 -42.07
N GLU A 192 -11.69 -6.13 -41.64
CA GLU A 192 -11.35 -6.43 -40.25
C GLU A 192 -10.01 -5.83 -39.85
N GLU A 193 -8.99 -5.91 -40.71
CA GLU A 193 -7.67 -5.31 -40.45
C GLU A 193 -7.75 -3.77 -40.34
N GLN A 194 -8.53 -3.12 -41.20
CA GLN A 194 -8.78 -1.68 -41.11
C GLN A 194 -9.47 -1.30 -39.80
N SER A 195 -10.47 -2.08 -39.38
CA SER A 195 -11.14 -1.90 -38.08
C SER A 195 -10.17 -2.06 -36.92
N LEU A 196 -9.30 -3.08 -36.96
CA LEU A 196 -8.30 -3.34 -35.93
C LEU A 196 -7.27 -2.22 -35.83
N GLN A 197 -6.84 -1.67 -36.96
CA GLN A 197 -5.95 -0.50 -37.00
C GLN A 197 -6.60 0.72 -36.32
N GLU A 198 -7.84 1.05 -36.68
CA GLU A 198 -8.55 2.21 -36.11
C GLU A 198 -8.82 2.04 -34.61
N GLU A 199 -9.33 0.88 -34.19
CA GLU A 199 -9.61 0.60 -32.79
C GLU A 199 -8.35 0.60 -31.93
N THR A 200 -7.26 0.02 -32.44
CA THR A 200 -5.96 0.02 -31.74
C THR A 200 -5.47 1.45 -31.53
N ARG A 201 -5.59 2.31 -32.55
CA ARG A 201 -5.21 3.72 -32.45
C ARG A 201 -5.99 4.45 -31.36
N LEU A 202 -7.30 4.20 -31.25
CA LEU A 202 -8.15 4.79 -30.20
C LEU A 202 -7.75 4.30 -28.80
N VAL A 203 -7.48 3.00 -28.64
CA VAL A 203 -7.05 2.41 -27.37
C VAL A 203 -5.69 2.94 -26.92
N VAL A 204 -4.72 3.05 -27.83
CA VAL A 204 -3.39 3.63 -27.56
C VAL A 204 -3.48 5.11 -27.22
N ALA A 205 -4.35 5.87 -27.90
CA ALA A 205 -4.60 7.27 -27.56
C ALA A 205 -5.17 7.41 -26.14
N ARG A 206 -6.13 6.56 -25.77
CA ARG A 206 -6.70 6.54 -24.43
C ARG A 206 -5.68 6.17 -23.36
N LEU A 207 -4.81 5.21 -23.64
CA LEU A 207 -3.69 4.84 -22.77
C LEU A 207 -2.75 6.04 -22.51
N ASN A 208 -2.45 6.82 -23.55
CA ASN A 208 -1.63 8.04 -23.45
C ASN A 208 -2.30 9.13 -22.61
N GLU A 209 -3.61 9.34 -22.74
CA GLU A 209 -4.35 10.28 -21.87
C GLU A 209 -4.26 9.88 -20.38
N ILE A 210 -4.38 8.59 -20.09
CA ILE A 210 -4.26 8.11 -18.70
C ILE A 210 -2.83 8.29 -18.20
N ALA A 211 -1.82 8.00 -19.03
CA ALA A 211 -0.41 8.18 -18.68
C ALA A 211 -0.05 9.63 -18.33
N GLN A 212 -0.68 10.62 -18.98
CA GLN A 212 -0.44 12.05 -18.72
C GLN A 212 -1.04 12.55 -17.40
N SER A 213 -2.08 11.89 -16.90
CA SER A 213 -2.74 12.28 -15.65
C SER A 213 -2.32 11.43 -14.45
N ALA A 214 -1.57 10.35 -14.68
CA ALA A 214 -1.13 9.37 -13.69
C ALA A 214 -0.15 9.95 -12.64
N ASP A 215 -0.10 9.32 -11.46
CA ASP A 215 0.99 9.53 -10.50
C ASP A 215 2.34 9.13 -11.12
N ALA A 216 3.46 9.61 -10.56
CA ALA A 216 4.78 9.47 -11.18
C ALA A 216 5.14 8.01 -11.53
N MET A 217 4.88 7.07 -10.62
CA MET A 217 5.23 5.66 -10.80
C MET A 217 4.36 4.98 -11.87
N THR A 218 3.04 5.21 -11.83
CA THR A 218 2.12 4.69 -12.83
C THR A 218 2.36 5.34 -14.19
N ALA A 219 2.64 6.65 -14.23
CA ALA A 219 2.90 7.39 -15.45
C ALA A 219 4.12 6.84 -16.18
N ASP A 220 5.21 6.58 -15.47
CA ASP A 220 6.46 6.09 -16.08
C ASP A 220 6.29 4.68 -16.66
N ARG A 221 5.57 3.81 -15.95
CA ARG A 221 5.20 2.48 -16.47
C ARG A 221 4.38 2.56 -17.77
N LEU A 222 3.35 3.40 -17.80
CA LEU A 222 2.49 3.55 -18.98
C LEU A 222 3.22 4.22 -20.14
N LYS A 223 4.11 5.19 -19.87
CA LYS A 223 5.00 5.77 -20.88
C LYS A 223 5.94 4.74 -21.47
N ASN A 224 6.53 3.86 -20.64
CA ASN A 224 7.37 2.76 -21.10
C ASN A 224 6.57 1.79 -21.98
N ALA A 225 5.32 1.48 -21.63
CA ALA A 225 4.42 0.65 -22.46
C ALA A 225 4.13 1.31 -23.82
N LEU A 226 3.86 2.62 -23.83
CA LEU A 226 3.64 3.39 -25.06
C LEU A 226 4.90 3.51 -25.91
N GLN A 227 6.07 3.60 -25.29
CA GLN A 227 7.35 3.66 -25.97
C GLN A 227 7.70 2.30 -26.59
N ALA A 228 7.52 1.21 -25.85
CA ALA A 228 7.60 -0.16 -26.35
C ALA A 228 6.77 -0.37 -27.62
N ALA A 229 5.51 0.08 -27.61
CA ALA A 229 4.62 -0.03 -28.77
C ALA A 229 5.12 0.71 -30.02
N ARG A 230 5.83 1.83 -29.82
CA ARG A 230 6.45 2.62 -30.90
C ARG A 230 7.71 1.97 -31.42
N ASP A 231 8.60 1.55 -30.52
CA ASP A 231 9.89 0.93 -30.84
C ASP A 231 9.69 -0.39 -31.59
N ASN A 232 8.68 -1.16 -31.19
CA ASN A 232 8.29 -2.41 -31.83
C ASN A 232 7.32 -2.22 -33.02
N ARG A 233 7.07 -0.98 -33.43
CA ARG A 233 6.36 -0.64 -34.67
C ARG A 233 4.94 -1.21 -34.75
N LEU A 234 4.15 -1.16 -33.67
CA LEU A 234 2.75 -1.63 -33.67
C LEU A 234 1.91 -0.97 -34.78
N GLU A 235 1.84 0.36 -34.78
CA GLU A 235 1.03 1.12 -35.75
C GLU A 235 1.54 0.95 -37.20
N PRO A 236 2.87 0.97 -37.48
CA PRO A 236 3.40 0.59 -38.79
C PRO A 236 3.07 -0.85 -39.22
N SER A 237 3.04 -1.82 -38.29
CA SER A 237 2.74 -3.22 -38.63
C SER A 237 1.28 -3.40 -39.03
N LEU A 238 0.34 -2.77 -38.31
CA LEU A 238 -1.07 -2.73 -38.68
C LEU A 238 -1.28 -2.03 -40.04
N ALA A 239 -0.57 -0.92 -40.28
CA ALA A 239 -0.64 -0.23 -41.58
C ALA A 239 -0.11 -1.09 -42.73
N ALA A 240 1.03 -1.76 -42.52
CA ALA A 240 1.63 -2.67 -43.49
C ALA A 240 0.70 -3.84 -43.80
N ALA A 241 0.05 -4.43 -42.79
CA ALA A 241 -0.92 -5.50 -42.98
C ALA A 241 -2.09 -5.08 -43.88
N VAL A 242 -2.67 -3.88 -43.68
CA VAL A 242 -3.73 -3.34 -44.54
C VAL A 242 -3.25 -3.18 -45.98
N GLU A 243 -2.07 -2.58 -46.20
CA GLU A 243 -1.52 -2.37 -47.54
C GLU A 243 -1.20 -3.69 -48.25
N GLU A 244 -0.63 -4.65 -47.53
CA GLU A 244 -0.24 -5.96 -48.05
C GLU A 244 -1.46 -6.83 -48.37
N LEU A 245 -2.51 -6.80 -47.53
CA LEU A 245 -3.80 -7.41 -47.85
C LEU A 245 -4.43 -6.75 -49.09
N ALA A 246 -4.47 -5.42 -49.17
CA ALA A 246 -5.01 -4.73 -50.34
C ALA A 246 -4.26 -5.08 -51.64
N ALA A 247 -2.95 -5.29 -51.55
CA ALA A 247 -2.11 -5.73 -52.65
C ALA A 247 -2.21 -7.25 -52.97
N GLY A 248 -2.93 -8.03 -52.17
CA GLY A 248 -3.01 -9.49 -52.28
C GLY A 248 -1.73 -10.23 -51.90
N SER A 249 -0.82 -9.57 -51.17
CA SER A 249 0.45 -10.15 -50.70
C SER A 249 0.24 -10.91 -49.39
N LEU A 250 -0.54 -11.99 -49.42
CA LEU A 250 -1.07 -12.67 -48.22
C LEU A 250 0.01 -13.17 -47.24
N PHE A 251 1.15 -13.67 -47.74
CA PHE A 251 2.24 -14.09 -46.85
C PHE A 251 2.92 -12.93 -46.12
N ARG A 252 3.06 -11.78 -46.76
CA ARG A 252 3.64 -10.60 -46.11
C ARG A 252 2.65 -10.01 -45.11
N ALA A 253 1.38 -9.90 -45.51
CA ALA A 253 0.29 -9.52 -44.63
C ALA A 253 0.27 -10.37 -43.35
N ALA A 254 0.33 -11.70 -43.48
CA ALA A 254 0.39 -12.60 -42.33
C ALA A 254 1.59 -12.34 -41.40
N GLY A 255 2.74 -11.92 -41.95
CA GLY A 255 3.89 -11.50 -41.14
C GLY A 255 3.63 -10.22 -40.35
N SER A 256 3.05 -9.22 -41.01
CA SER A 256 2.69 -7.92 -40.41
C SER A 256 1.57 -8.06 -39.36
N GLU A 257 0.54 -8.86 -39.65
CA GLU A 257 -0.55 -9.20 -38.72
C GLU A 257 -0.02 -9.93 -37.48
N LYS A 258 0.95 -10.87 -37.65
CA LYS A 258 1.61 -11.55 -36.52
C LYS A 258 2.36 -10.55 -35.63
N ALA A 259 3.15 -9.66 -36.23
CA ALA A 259 3.90 -8.65 -35.49
C ALA A 259 2.95 -7.72 -34.69
N ALA A 260 1.86 -7.27 -35.31
CA ALA A 260 0.83 -6.46 -34.64
C ALA A 260 0.16 -7.22 -33.48
N ARG A 261 -0.23 -8.48 -33.70
CA ARG A 261 -0.83 -9.35 -32.69
C ARG A 261 0.08 -9.49 -31.46
N ASP A 262 1.35 -9.79 -31.67
CA ASP A 262 2.29 -10.06 -30.59
C ASP A 262 2.57 -8.79 -29.78
N GLU A 263 2.66 -7.63 -30.43
CA GLU A 263 2.82 -6.35 -29.74
C GLU A 263 1.55 -5.91 -28.99
N LEU A 264 0.34 -6.17 -29.51
CA LEU A 264 -0.92 -5.93 -28.78
C LEU A 264 -0.99 -6.73 -27.47
N ARG A 265 -0.51 -7.98 -27.47
CA ARG A 265 -0.44 -8.82 -26.27
C ARG A 265 0.59 -8.29 -25.29
N ARG A 266 1.76 -7.88 -25.78
CA ARG A 266 2.80 -7.26 -24.95
C ARG A 266 2.28 -5.98 -24.29
N LEU A 267 1.62 -5.11 -25.04
CA LEU A 267 0.97 -3.90 -24.53
C LEU A 267 -0.08 -4.24 -23.46
N SER A 268 -0.92 -5.25 -23.69
CA SER A 268 -1.90 -5.70 -22.68
C SER A 268 -1.20 -6.05 -21.35
N ARG A 269 -0.10 -6.81 -21.41
CA ARG A 269 0.70 -7.18 -20.23
C ARG A 269 1.32 -5.97 -19.54
N LEU A 270 1.91 -5.04 -20.30
CA LEU A 270 2.57 -3.86 -19.73
C LEU A 270 1.58 -2.85 -19.13
N VAL A 271 0.34 -2.80 -19.63
CA VAL A 271 -0.72 -1.92 -19.14
C VAL A 271 -1.44 -2.52 -17.93
N ALA A 272 -1.62 -3.84 -17.90
CA ALA A 272 -2.20 -4.56 -16.78
C ALA A 272 -1.47 -4.21 -15.47
N PRO A 273 -2.18 -3.96 -14.36
CA PRO A 273 -1.54 -3.61 -13.08
C PRO A 273 -0.40 -4.59 -12.73
N PRO A 274 0.73 -4.09 -12.16
CA PRO A 274 1.83 -4.97 -11.75
C PRO A 274 1.28 -6.04 -10.81
N ARG A 275 1.65 -7.30 -11.06
CA ARG A 275 1.31 -8.42 -10.19
C ARG A 275 2.48 -8.64 -9.24
N ASP A 276 2.18 -8.96 -7.99
CA ASP A 276 3.20 -9.55 -7.11
C ASP A 276 3.64 -10.90 -7.68
N ARG A 277 4.80 -11.39 -7.20
CA ARG A 277 5.43 -12.61 -7.72
C ARG A 277 4.51 -13.83 -7.53
N VAL A 278 3.79 -13.89 -6.41
CA VAL A 278 2.91 -15.02 -6.07
C VAL A 278 1.71 -15.07 -7.02
N ASP A 279 1.08 -13.93 -7.28
CA ASP A 279 -0.04 -13.82 -8.20
C ASP A 279 0.35 -14.07 -9.65
N ALA A 280 1.55 -13.63 -10.06
CA ALA A 280 2.10 -13.94 -11.36
C ALA A 280 2.27 -15.46 -11.54
N LEU A 281 2.85 -16.16 -10.55
CA LEU A 281 3.02 -17.62 -10.56
C LEU A 281 1.67 -18.37 -10.51
N ARG A 282 0.71 -17.91 -9.71
CA ARG A 282 -0.66 -18.49 -9.67
C ARG A 282 -1.38 -18.35 -11.00
N HIS A 283 -1.23 -17.21 -11.67
CA HIS A 283 -1.83 -17.01 -12.98
C HIS A 283 -1.19 -17.92 -14.03
N ALA A 284 0.14 -17.96 -14.06
CA ALA A 284 0.88 -18.84 -14.95
C ALA A 284 0.48 -20.31 -14.78
N LEU A 285 0.23 -20.75 -13.54
CA LEU A 285 -0.23 -22.10 -13.25
C LEU A 285 -1.63 -22.38 -13.82
N ARG A 286 -2.55 -21.41 -13.73
CA ARG A 286 -3.88 -21.53 -14.34
C ARG A 286 -3.83 -21.59 -15.87
N ASP A 287 -2.97 -20.79 -16.49
CA ASP A 287 -2.79 -20.81 -17.94
C ASP A 287 -2.19 -22.15 -18.39
N LEU A 288 -1.22 -22.67 -17.63
CA LEU A 288 -0.62 -23.98 -17.88
C LEU A 288 -1.65 -25.12 -17.75
N ASP A 289 -2.51 -25.08 -16.74
CA ASP A 289 -3.59 -26.06 -16.57
C ASP A 289 -4.55 -26.06 -17.79
N GLN A 290 -4.85 -24.88 -18.35
CA GLN A 290 -5.66 -24.78 -19.57
C GLN A 290 -4.94 -25.33 -20.81
N ILE A 291 -3.64 -25.06 -20.94
CA ILE A 291 -2.81 -25.58 -22.03
C ILE A 291 -2.75 -27.11 -21.96
N ILE A 292 -2.51 -27.68 -20.77
CA ILE A 292 -2.49 -29.13 -20.56
C ILE A 292 -3.84 -29.75 -20.96
N ALA A 293 -4.95 -29.19 -20.47
CA ALA A 293 -6.28 -29.72 -20.79
C ALA A 293 -6.57 -29.67 -22.30
N GLN A 294 -6.16 -28.59 -22.99
CA GLN A 294 -6.33 -28.47 -24.44
C GLN A 294 -5.41 -29.44 -25.20
N GLN A 295 -4.18 -29.62 -24.76
CA GLN A 295 -3.24 -30.59 -25.35
C GLN A 295 -3.72 -32.03 -25.18
N GLU A 296 -4.28 -32.39 -24.02
CA GLU A 296 -4.89 -33.71 -23.79
C GLU A 296 -6.07 -33.95 -24.74
N GLN A 297 -6.90 -32.92 -24.96
CA GLN A 297 -8.02 -32.99 -25.90
C GLN A 297 -7.54 -33.16 -27.35
N VAL A 298 -6.53 -32.40 -27.80
CA VAL A 298 -5.98 -32.52 -29.16
C VAL A 298 -5.33 -33.89 -29.37
N LYS A 299 -4.60 -34.42 -28.37
CA LYS A 299 -4.06 -35.79 -28.42
C LYS A 299 -5.18 -36.83 -28.56
N LEU A 300 -6.22 -36.73 -27.72
CA LEU A 300 -7.36 -37.65 -27.76
C LEU A 300 -8.04 -37.65 -29.15
N GLU A 301 -8.30 -36.48 -29.72
CA GLU A 301 -8.91 -36.35 -31.05
C GLU A 301 -7.97 -36.81 -32.20
N THR A 302 -6.66 -36.84 -31.96
CA THR A 302 -5.65 -37.34 -32.91
C THR A 302 -5.62 -38.87 -32.94
N ASP A 303 -5.73 -39.52 -31.78
CA ASP A 303 -5.81 -40.98 -31.61
C ASP A 303 -7.17 -41.56 -32.09
N GLU A 304 -8.24 -40.79 -31.93
CA GLU A 304 -9.56 -41.23 -32.39
C GLU A 304 -9.62 -41.49 -33.91
N LYS A 305 -10.35 -42.55 -34.28
CA LYS A 305 -10.63 -42.86 -35.68
C LYS A 305 -11.35 -41.67 -36.34
N PRO A 306 -10.94 -41.22 -37.55
CA PRO A 306 -11.48 -40.01 -38.13
C PRO A 306 -13.00 -40.07 -38.31
N ARG A 307 -13.70 -39.07 -37.79
CA ARG A 307 -15.17 -38.96 -37.83
C ARG A 307 -15.68 -38.24 -39.08
N ARG A 308 -14.78 -37.58 -39.81
CA ARG A 308 -14.99 -36.83 -41.07
C ARG A 308 -13.84 -37.12 -42.04
N ASP A 309 -13.69 -36.35 -43.12
CA ASP A 309 -12.53 -36.47 -44.02
C ASP A 309 -11.24 -36.36 -43.18
N GLU A 310 -10.39 -37.37 -43.30
CA GLU A 310 -9.16 -37.48 -42.51
C GLU A 310 -8.22 -36.29 -42.76
N ARG A 311 -8.20 -35.74 -43.97
CA ARG A 311 -7.37 -34.57 -44.29
C ARG A 311 -7.89 -33.31 -43.62
N GLU A 312 -9.20 -33.10 -43.66
CA GLU A 312 -9.82 -31.93 -43.02
C GLU A 312 -9.65 -31.99 -41.50
N GLN A 313 -9.88 -33.16 -40.89
CA GLN A 313 -9.72 -33.32 -39.45
C GLN A 313 -8.25 -33.13 -39.01
N LEU A 314 -7.29 -33.66 -39.76
CA LEU A 314 -5.87 -33.45 -39.44
C LEU A 314 -5.43 -31.99 -39.60
N GLN A 315 -6.01 -31.26 -40.55
CA GLN A 315 -5.78 -29.82 -40.66
C GLN A 315 -6.36 -29.04 -39.48
N GLU A 316 -7.58 -29.36 -39.03
CA GLU A 316 -8.17 -28.74 -37.84
C GLU A 316 -7.33 -29.02 -36.57
N LEU A 317 -6.81 -30.24 -36.43
CA LEU A 317 -5.94 -30.62 -35.31
C LEU A 317 -4.56 -29.96 -35.41
N GLU A 318 -3.98 -29.86 -36.61
CA GLU A 318 -2.73 -29.11 -36.86
C GLU A 318 -2.89 -27.64 -36.46
N GLU A 319 -4.00 -27.00 -36.82
CA GLU A 319 -4.29 -25.60 -36.46
C GLU A 319 -4.40 -25.44 -34.94
N ARG A 320 -5.16 -26.32 -34.25
CA ARG A 320 -5.28 -26.30 -32.79
C ARG A 320 -3.94 -26.58 -32.08
N GLN A 321 -3.12 -27.45 -32.64
CA GLN A 321 -1.78 -27.70 -32.13
C GLN A 321 -0.89 -26.47 -32.26
N GLY A 322 -0.98 -25.75 -33.37
CA GLY A 322 -0.30 -24.46 -33.56
C GLY A 322 -0.74 -23.40 -32.53
N ASP A 323 -2.03 -23.36 -32.20
CA ASP A 323 -2.53 -22.47 -31.15
C ASP A 323 -1.97 -22.80 -29.78
N LEU A 324 -1.76 -24.09 -29.49
CA LEU A 324 -1.17 -24.54 -28.24
C LEU A 324 0.30 -24.18 -28.14
N VAL A 325 1.07 -24.31 -29.24
CA VAL A 325 2.45 -23.82 -29.31
C VAL A 325 2.48 -22.33 -28.98
N ASP A 326 1.68 -21.53 -29.68
CA ASP A 326 1.66 -20.07 -29.51
C ASP A 326 1.23 -19.62 -28.10
N LYS A 327 0.46 -20.43 -27.36
CA LYS A 327 0.11 -20.17 -25.95
C LYS A 327 1.23 -20.59 -25.01
N THR A 328 1.82 -21.76 -25.27
CA THR A 328 2.91 -22.33 -24.46
C THR A 328 4.15 -21.45 -24.51
N ASP A 329 4.52 -20.99 -25.71
CA ASP A 329 5.68 -20.10 -25.91
C ASP A 329 5.48 -18.73 -25.24
N ARG A 330 4.24 -18.22 -25.19
CA ARG A 330 3.94 -16.99 -24.46
C ARG A 330 4.05 -17.16 -22.96
N LEU A 331 3.51 -18.25 -22.43
CA LEU A 331 3.63 -18.57 -21.02
C LEU A 331 5.10 -18.75 -20.63
N ARG A 332 5.90 -19.36 -21.51
CA ARG A 332 7.35 -19.47 -21.38
C ARG A 332 8.02 -18.11 -21.26
N GLU A 333 7.74 -17.18 -22.18
CA GLU A 333 8.26 -15.80 -22.12
C GLU A 333 7.89 -15.09 -20.81
N ASP A 334 6.64 -15.26 -20.35
CA ASP A 334 6.17 -14.65 -19.10
C ASP A 334 6.90 -15.22 -17.87
N LEU A 335 7.40 -16.46 -17.96
CA LEU A 335 8.12 -17.13 -16.88
C LEU A 335 9.64 -17.00 -16.98
N GLU A 336 10.23 -16.57 -18.11
CA GLU A 336 11.69 -16.51 -18.30
C GLU A 336 12.42 -15.74 -17.19
N SER A 337 11.83 -14.63 -16.73
CA SER A 337 12.40 -13.81 -15.65
C SER A 337 11.89 -14.15 -14.25
N LEU A 338 10.84 -14.98 -14.14
CA LEU A 338 10.15 -15.29 -12.88
C LEU A 338 10.48 -16.68 -12.33
N ALA A 339 10.62 -17.66 -13.22
CA ALA A 339 10.79 -19.08 -12.94
C ALA A 339 11.53 -19.76 -14.10
N THR A 340 12.86 -19.74 -14.05
CA THR A 340 13.74 -20.21 -15.13
C THR A 340 13.58 -21.69 -15.45
N GLN A 341 13.36 -22.53 -14.44
CA GLN A 341 13.17 -23.98 -14.64
C GLN A 341 11.84 -24.29 -15.34
N PRO A 342 10.66 -23.81 -14.87
CA PRO A 342 9.41 -23.93 -15.62
C PRO A 342 9.51 -23.40 -17.05
N ALA A 343 10.21 -22.28 -17.28
CA ALA A 343 10.40 -21.75 -18.62
C ALA A 343 11.24 -22.68 -19.53
N ALA A 344 12.24 -23.39 -18.99
CA ALA A 344 12.99 -24.38 -19.76
C ALA A 344 12.09 -25.56 -20.18
N GLU A 345 11.28 -26.08 -19.27
CA GLU A 345 10.35 -27.20 -19.56
C GLU A 345 9.29 -26.81 -20.60
N LEU A 346 8.74 -25.59 -20.51
CA LEU A 346 7.80 -25.09 -21.53
C LEU A 346 8.44 -24.92 -22.91
N LYS A 347 9.76 -24.76 -22.99
CA LYS A 347 10.50 -24.72 -24.25
C LYS A 347 10.54 -26.10 -24.91
N GLU A 348 10.90 -27.13 -24.16
CA GLU A 348 10.91 -28.52 -24.67
C GLU A 348 9.50 -28.94 -25.10
N ALA A 349 8.48 -28.62 -24.29
CA ALA A 349 7.08 -28.85 -24.65
C ALA A 349 6.70 -28.16 -25.99
N THR A 350 7.21 -26.94 -26.22
CA THR A 350 6.96 -26.19 -27.45
C THR A 350 7.59 -26.87 -28.67
N ASP A 351 8.81 -27.38 -28.54
CA ASP A 351 9.52 -28.08 -29.61
C ASP A 351 8.82 -29.40 -29.98
N ASP A 352 8.36 -30.17 -28.99
CA ASP A 352 7.59 -31.41 -29.22
C ASP A 352 6.21 -31.14 -29.81
N MET A 353 5.53 -30.04 -29.42
CA MET A 353 4.28 -29.63 -30.06
C MET A 353 4.48 -29.20 -31.53
N GLN A 354 5.60 -28.57 -31.87
CA GLN A 354 5.94 -28.24 -33.25
C GLN A 354 6.24 -29.51 -34.06
N GLU A 355 6.90 -30.50 -33.47
CA GLU A 355 7.09 -31.81 -34.12
C GLU A 355 5.73 -32.47 -34.38
N ALA A 356 4.83 -32.50 -33.39
CA ALA A 356 3.49 -33.03 -33.56
C ALA A 356 2.74 -32.35 -34.72
N ARG A 357 2.86 -31.03 -34.83
CA ARG A 357 2.28 -30.25 -35.93
C ARG A 357 2.83 -30.66 -37.29
N ALA A 358 4.15 -30.80 -37.41
CA ALA A 358 4.79 -31.28 -38.63
C ALA A 358 4.34 -32.69 -39.01
N ARG A 359 4.21 -33.61 -38.04
CA ARG A 359 3.73 -34.97 -38.26
C ARG A 359 2.26 -35.01 -38.71
N MET A 360 1.41 -34.12 -38.19
CA MET A 360 0.02 -33.98 -38.66
C MET A 360 -0.05 -33.46 -40.11
N ALA A 361 0.81 -32.50 -40.47
CA ALA A 361 0.92 -32.02 -41.85
C ALA A 361 1.36 -33.14 -42.82
N ASP A 362 2.29 -34.00 -42.39
CA ASP A 362 2.74 -35.19 -43.12
C ASP A 362 1.74 -36.36 -43.10
N ARG A 363 0.59 -36.19 -42.42
CA ARG A 363 -0.46 -37.20 -42.24
C ARG A 363 0.00 -38.45 -41.49
N ASN A 364 0.98 -38.30 -40.61
CA ASN A 364 1.48 -39.37 -39.76
C ASN A 364 0.91 -39.26 -38.34
N ARG A 365 -0.36 -39.66 -38.17
CA ARG A 365 -1.10 -39.62 -36.89
C ARG A 365 -0.34 -40.23 -35.73
N LYS A 366 0.24 -41.42 -35.92
CA LYS A 366 0.91 -42.16 -34.83
C LYS A 366 2.16 -41.46 -34.32
N GLU A 367 2.94 -40.86 -35.21
CA GLU A 367 4.12 -40.08 -34.78
C GLU A 367 3.69 -38.72 -34.20
N ALA A 368 2.62 -38.11 -34.72
CA ALA A 368 2.05 -36.90 -34.11
C ALA A 368 1.61 -37.14 -32.66
N GLU A 369 0.90 -38.25 -32.41
CA GLU A 369 0.44 -38.64 -31.08
C GLU A 369 1.61 -38.85 -30.10
N LYS A 370 2.71 -39.48 -30.55
CA LYS A 370 3.92 -39.65 -29.74
C LYS A 370 4.55 -38.31 -29.36
N SER A 371 4.68 -37.39 -30.31
CA SER A 371 5.20 -36.05 -30.02
C SER A 371 4.24 -35.28 -29.09
N GLN A 372 2.91 -35.43 -29.24
CA GLN A 372 1.93 -34.85 -28.33
C GLN A 372 2.02 -35.42 -26.91
N GLU A 373 2.36 -36.71 -26.78
CA GLU A 373 2.56 -37.38 -25.50
C GLU A 373 3.79 -36.86 -24.75
N LYS A 374 4.91 -36.64 -25.46
CA LYS A 374 6.09 -36.03 -24.86
C LYS A 374 5.84 -34.58 -24.43
N ALA A 375 5.21 -33.78 -25.31
CA ALA A 375 4.79 -32.42 -24.94
C ALA A 375 3.92 -32.39 -23.68
N LEU A 376 3.03 -33.38 -23.49
CA LEU A 376 2.24 -33.49 -22.26
C LEU A 376 3.08 -33.84 -21.02
N ALA A 377 4.15 -34.62 -21.18
CA ALA A 377 5.07 -34.91 -20.09
C ALA A 377 5.79 -33.62 -19.65
N ASP A 378 6.37 -32.89 -20.61
CA ASP A 378 7.10 -31.65 -20.34
C ASP A 378 6.19 -30.56 -19.74
N LEU A 379 4.96 -30.40 -20.24
CA LEU A 379 3.99 -29.49 -19.63
C LEU A 379 3.66 -29.87 -18.16
N LYS A 380 3.59 -31.17 -17.84
CA LYS A 380 3.33 -31.65 -16.48
C LYS A 380 4.53 -31.45 -15.57
N GLU A 381 5.75 -31.56 -16.11
CA GLU A 381 6.99 -31.25 -15.40
C GLU A 381 7.10 -29.74 -15.12
N ALA A 382 6.85 -28.90 -16.13
CA ALA A 382 6.73 -27.45 -15.98
C ALA A 382 5.72 -27.06 -14.88
N ARG A 383 4.58 -27.77 -14.84
CA ARG A 383 3.53 -27.54 -13.83
C ARG A 383 4.01 -27.89 -12.43
N ALA A 384 4.69 -29.02 -12.26
CA ALA A 384 5.23 -29.44 -10.97
C ALA A 384 6.28 -28.43 -10.46
N ALA A 385 7.21 -28.04 -11.33
CA ALA A 385 8.22 -27.02 -11.01
C ALA A 385 7.58 -25.67 -10.65
N LEU A 386 6.55 -25.24 -11.39
CA LEU A 386 5.86 -23.98 -11.13
C LEU A 386 5.07 -24.01 -9.81
N GLN A 387 4.50 -25.16 -9.42
CA GLN A 387 3.89 -25.34 -8.10
C GLN A 387 4.93 -25.26 -6.97
N GLU A 388 6.12 -25.81 -7.18
CA GLU A 388 7.21 -25.72 -6.22
C GLU A 388 7.71 -24.27 -6.06
N ASP A 389 7.88 -23.54 -7.16
CA ASP A 389 8.27 -22.13 -7.15
C ASP A 389 7.20 -21.25 -6.51
N LEU A 390 5.92 -21.54 -6.77
CA LEU A 390 4.81 -20.87 -6.09
C LEU A 390 4.85 -21.14 -4.57
N ALA A 391 5.04 -22.38 -4.15
CA ALA A 391 5.13 -22.72 -2.72
C ALA A 391 6.35 -22.06 -2.06
N LYS A 392 7.49 -21.97 -2.76
CA LYS A 392 8.68 -21.23 -2.30
C LYS A 392 8.41 -19.73 -2.22
N ALA A 393 7.72 -19.15 -3.20
CA ALA A 393 7.37 -17.73 -3.21
C ALA A 393 6.36 -17.38 -2.10
N GLU A 394 5.33 -18.20 -1.90
CA GLU A 394 4.37 -18.06 -0.79
C GLU A 394 5.06 -18.22 0.56
N GLN A 395 5.99 -19.17 0.70
CA GLN A 395 6.82 -19.30 1.90
C GLN A 395 7.76 -18.11 2.07
N ALA A 396 8.30 -17.53 1.00
CA ALA A 396 9.18 -16.36 1.06
C ALA A 396 8.40 -15.08 1.41
N GLU A 397 7.15 -14.90 0.98
CA GLU A 397 6.27 -13.82 1.44
C GLU A 397 5.87 -14.00 2.90
N GLN A 398 5.61 -15.23 3.33
CA GLN A 398 5.33 -15.54 4.74
C GLN A 398 6.57 -15.37 5.63
N ARG A 399 7.77 -15.71 5.12
CA ARG A 399 9.06 -15.57 5.82
C ARG A 399 9.67 -14.17 5.73
N GLY A 400 9.35 -13.40 4.69
CA GLY A 400 9.71 -11.99 4.57
C GLY A 400 9.10 -11.12 5.67
N ASN A 401 8.09 -11.64 6.38
CA ASN A 401 7.50 -11.05 7.57
C ASN A 401 8.02 -11.66 8.90
N ASP A 402 8.95 -12.63 8.87
CA ASP A 402 9.56 -13.23 10.07
C ASP A 402 11.10 -13.15 10.05
N PRO A 403 11.67 -12.09 10.66
CA PRO A 403 13.12 -11.89 10.75
C PRO A 403 13.90 -13.08 11.34
N LEU A 404 13.27 -13.90 12.20
CA LEU A 404 13.93 -15.06 12.80
C LEU A 404 14.12 -16.19 11.79
N ALA A 405 13.13 -16.43 10.93
CA ALA A 405 13.23 -17.40 9.86
C ALA A 405 14.32 -17.01 8.84
N VAL A 406 14.41 -15.71 8.52
CA VAL A 406 15.45 -15.17 7.63
C VAL A 406 16.85 -15.39 8.21
N LEU A 407 17.07 -15.08 9.50
CA LEU A 407 18.38 -15.30 10.13
C LEU A 407 18.79 -16.78 10.17
N LYS A 408 17.85 -17.70 10.41
CA LYS A 408 18.14 -19.15 10.42
C LYS A 408 18.56 -19.67 9.06
N GLU A 409 17.89 -19.23 8.00
CA GLU A 409 18.27 -19.61 6.63
C GLU A 409 19.61 -18.98 6.25
N LEU A 410 19.83 -17.72 6.60
CA LEU A 410 21.10 -17.05 6.40
C LEU A 410 22.25 -17.80 7.10
N GLN A 411 22.05 -18.24 8.35
CA GLN A 411 23.03 -19.05 9.08
C GLN A 411 23.34 -20.35 8.34
N ARG A 412 22.31 -21.06 7.85
CA ARG A 412 22.49 -22.30 7.08
C ARG A 412 23.32 -22.06 5.81
N GLN A 413 23.03 -20.99 5.09
CA GLN A 413 23.75 -20.62 3.86
C GLN A 413 25.20 -20.22 4.15
N VAL A 414 25.47 -19.52 5.26
CA VAL A 414 26.84 -19.19 5.70
C VAL A 414 27.61 -20.46 6.10
N ASP A 415 26.98 -21.41 6.79
CA ASP A 415 27.60 -22.69 7.14
C ASP A 415 27.92 -23.55 5.91
N ASP A 416 27.01 -23.58 4.92
CA ASP A 416 27.23 -24.28 3.66
C ASP A 416 28.36 -23.61 2.85
N LEU A 417 28.41 -22.27 2.81
CA LEU A 417 29.51 -21.50 2.21
C LEU A 417 30.85 -21.77 2.90
N ALA A 418 30.88 -21.87 4.23
CA ALA A 418 32.08 -22.20 5.00
C ALA A 418 32.61 -23.59 4.65
N ARG A 419 31.73 -24.58 4.50
CA ARG A 419 32.09 -25.94 4.08
C ARG A 419 32.61 -25.97 2.64
N GLU A 420 32.00 -25.22 1.72
CA GLU A 420 32.49 -25.10 0.35
C GLU A 420 33.88 -24.47 0.30
N GLN A 421 34.11 -23.39 1.07
CA GLN A 421 35.41 -22.74 1.16
C GLN A 421 36.48 -23.66 1.78
N ASP A 422 36.14 -24.38 2.84
CA ASP A 422 37.04 -25.37 3.47
C ASP A 422 37.46 -26.45 2.49
N ARG A 423 36.51 -26.94 1.69
CA ARG A 423 36.80 -27.95 0.67
C ARG A 423 37.74 -27.41 -0.41
N ILE A 424 37.52 -26.20 -0.91
CA ILE A 424 38.42 -25.59 -1.90
C ILE A 424 39.81 -25.36 -1.30
N LYS A 425 39.90 -24.94 -0.04
CA LYS A 425 41.16 -24.80 0.69
C LYS A 425 41.92 -26.13 0.79
N GLU A 426 41.23 -27.22 1.12
CA GLU A 426 41.83 -28.57 1.17
C GLU A 426 42.30 -29.04 -0.22
N GLU A 427 41.48 -28.85 -1.25
CA GLU A 427 41.82 -29.17 -2.65
C GLU A 427 43.04 -28.37 -3.12
N THR A 428 43.10 -27.07 -2.78
CA THR A 428 44.21 -26.17 -3.08
C THR A 428 45.50 -26.58 -2.34
N ALA A 429 45.40 -26.97 -1.07
CA ALA A 429 46.53 -27.45 -0.28
C ALA A 429 47.08 -28.81 -0.78
N ALA A 430 46.21 -29.67 -1.31
CA ALA A 430 46.58 -30.97 -1.88
C ALA A 430 47.10 -30.90 -3.32
N ALA A 431 46.84 -29.79 -4.02
CA ALA A 431 47.21 -29.60 -5.42
C ALA A 431 48.74 -29.60 -5.61
N ARG A 432 49.22 -30.49 -6.48
CA ARG A 432 50.65 -30.62 -6.84
C ARG A 432 50.97 -30.05 -8.22
N LYS A 433 49.94 -29.81 -9.04
CA LYS A 433 50.07 -29.29 -10.40
C LYS A 433 49.51 -27.88 -10.46
N LYS A 434 50.09 -27.08 -11.33
CA LYS A 434 49.71 -25.69 -11.58
C LYS A 434 48.27 -25.57 -12.09
N ASP A 435 47.87 -26.47 -12.99
CA ASP A 435 46.54 -26.42 -13.61
C ASP A 435 45.43 -26.67 -12.57
N ASP A 436 45.70 -27.51 -11.57
CA ASP A 436 44.78 -27.80 -10.47
C ASP A 436 44.57 -26.57 -9.57
N LEU A 437 45.63 -25.77 -9.34
CA LEU A 437 45.55 -24.50 -8.59
C LEU A 437 44.78 -23.42 -9.38
N GLN A 438 45.00 -23.33 -10.70
CA GLN A 438 44.30 -22.37 -11.54
C GLN A 438 42.81 -22.70 -11.72
N ALA A 439 42.45 -23.98 -11.65
CA ALA A 439 41.05 -24.43 -11.69
C ALA A 439 40.25 -24.07 -10.41
N ALA A 440 40.93 -23.76 -9.30
CA ALA A 440 40.29 -23.32 -8.06
C ALA A 440 39.86 -21.84 -8.09
N ALA A 441 40.55 -20.99 -8.87
CA ALA A 441 40.26 -19.55 -8.97
C ALA A 441 38.80 -19.21 -9.34
N PRO A 442 38.19 -19.75 -10.41
CA PRO A 442 36.80 -19.43 -10.74
C PRO A 442 35.79 -19.96 -9.70
N ARG A 443 36.18 -20.94 -8.88
CA ARG A 443 35.34 -21.43 -7.78
C ARG A 443 35.43 -20.50 -6.58
N GLU A 444 36.59 -19.94 -6.27
CA GLU A 444 36.73 -18.87 -5.27
C GLU A 444 35.90 -17.63 -5.64
N ALA A 445 35.93 -17.20 -6.91
CA ALA A 445 35.12 -16.08 -7.40
C ALA A 445 33.61 -16.29 -7.17
N ALA A 446 33.12 -17.52 -7.39
CA ALA A 446 31.72 -17.87 -7.15
C ALA A 446 31.37 -17.87 -5.65
N LEU A 447 32.31 -18.22 -4.78
CA LEU A 447 32.11 -18.15 -3.32
C LEU A 447 32.16 -16.71 -2.82
N GLU A 448 33.02 -15.86 -3.39
CA GLU A 448 33.06 -14.42 -3.13
C GLU A 448 31.73 -13.74 -3.46
N GLU A 449 31.16 -14.01 -4.63
CA GLU A 449 29.86 -13.45 -5.05
C GLU A 449 28.75 -13.88 -4.07
N LYS A 450 28.68 -15.17 -3.74
CA LYS A 450 27.76 -15.67 -2.71
C LYS A 450 27.99 -14.99 -1.36
N ALA A 451 29.23 -14.79 -0.93
CA ALA A 451 29.56 -14.12 0.33
C ALA A 451 29.04 -12.67 0.35
N ARG A 452 29.17 -11.94 -0.76
CA ARG A 452 28.64 -10.57 -0.91
C ARG A 452 27.12 -10.54 -0.91
N ASP A 453 26.46 -11.49 -1.55
CA ASP A 453 24.99 -11.60 -1.53
C ASP A 453 24.48 -11.87 -0.11
N LEU A 454 25.12 -12.80 0.61
CA LEU A 454 24.79 -13.08 2.01
C LEU A 454 25.09 -11.87 2.90
N GLN A 455 26.16 -11.12 2.65
CA GLN A 455 26.44 -9.86 3.35
C GLN A 455 25.29 -8.86 3.18
N GLN A 456 24.80 -8.67 1.95
CA GLN A 456 23.69 -7.73 1.68
C GLN A 456 22.40 -8.17 2.38
N GLN A 457 22.12 -9.47 2.43
CA GLN A 457 20.98 -10.04 3.14
C GLN A 457 21.13 -9.94 4.67
N ALA A 458 22.34 -10.06 5.18
CA ALA A 458 22.66 -9.96 6.61
C ALA A 458 22.58 -8.50 7.12
N ALA A 459 22.95 -7.52 6.29
CA ALA A 459 23.07 -6.11 6.68
C ALA A 459 21.87 -5.52 7.44
N PRO A 460 20.60 -5.75 7.04
CA PRO A 460 19.45 -5.20 7.76
C PRO A 460 19.15 -5.88 9.10
N LEU A 461 19.61 -7.11 9.34
CA LEU A 461 19.18 -7.94 10.47
C LEU A 461 20.30 -8.30 11.46
N ALA A 462 21.54 -8.39 10.97
CA ALA A 462 22.72 -8.80 11.72
C ALA A 462 23.97 -8.09 11.17
N THR A 463 24.17 -6.84 11.57
CA THR A 463 25.28 -5.98 11.11
C THR A 463 26.65 -6.60 11.34
N ASP A 464 26.87 -7.23 12.49
CA ASP A 464 28.16 -7.84 12.83
C ASP A 464 28.46 -9.02 11.90
N ALA A 465 27.46 -9.87 11.65
CA ALA A 465 27.56 -10.97 10.70
C ALA A 465 27.78 -10.47 9.27
N ALA A 466 27.13 -9.37 8.87
CA ALA A 466 27.35 -8.74 7.58
C ALA A 466 28.80 -8.22 7.42
N GLN A 467 29.39 -7.67 8.49
CA GLN A 467 30.80 -7.25 8.48
C GLN A 467 31.73 -8.45 8.29
N SER A 468 31.54 -9.52 9.07
CA SER A 468 32.34 -10.74 8.94
C SER A 468 32.15 -11.45 7.58
N LEU A 469 30.96 -11.37 6.97
CA LEU A 469 30.73 -11.85 5.59
C LEU A 469 31.45 -10.98 4.55
N GLY A 470 31.50 -9.66 4.75
CA GLY A 470 32.30 -8.77 3.92
C GLY A 470 33.80 -9.05 4.01
N GLU A 471 34.30 -9.29 5.23
CA GLU A 471 35.69 -9.73 5.45
C GLU A 471 35.97 -11.07 4.76
N ALA A 472 35.05 -12.03 4.83
CA ALA A 472 35.17 -13.30 4.13
C ALA A 472 35.27 -13.11 2.61
N ALA A 473 34.39 -12.29 2.03
CA ALA A 473 34.42 -11.95 0.60
C ALA A 473 35.76 -11.30 0.19
N GLU A 474 36.28 -10.35 0.97
CA GLU A 474 37.59 -9.74 0.69
C GLU A 474 38.75 -10.75 0.73
N GLN A 475 38.68 -11.76 1.60
CA GLN A 475 39.71 -12.80 1.66
C GLN A 475 39.58 -13.80 0.51
N MET A 476 38.36 -14.08 0.05
CA MET A 476 38.11 -14.90 -1.16
C MET A 476 38.61 -14.20 -2.43
N ASP A 477 38.37 -12.90 -2.60
CA ASP A 477 38.91 -12.09 -3.70
C ASP A 477 40.46 -12.14 -3.72
N LYS A 478 41.09 -11.99 -2.54
CA LYS A 478 42.54 -12.16 -2.40
C LYS A 478 43.01 -13.57 -2.75
N ALA A 479 42.28 -14.60 -2.33
CA ALA A 479 42.59 -15.99 -2.65
C ALA A 479 42.50 -16.26 -4.16
N GLU A 480 41.46 -15.78 -4.82
CA GLU A 480 41.30 -15.85 -6.27
C GLU A 480 42.49 -15.19 -6.98
N ALA A 481 42.82 -13.95 -6.60
CA ALA A 481 43.92 -13.21 -7.21
C ALA A 481 45.28 -13.93 -7.04
N LEU A 482 45.51 -14.60 -5.91
CA LEU A 482 46.72 -15.39 -5.67
C LEU A 482 46.74 -16.69 -6.48
N LEU A 483 45.60 -17.35 -6.66
CA LEU A 483 45.47 -18.57 -7.47
C LEU A 483 45.64 -18.29 -8.97
N GLY A 484 45.25 -17.09 -9.43
CA GLY A 484 45.44 -16.63 -10.81
C GLY A 484 46.89 -16.27 -11.18
N GLN A 485 47.77 -16.03 -10.20
CA GLN A 485 49.15 -15.61 -10.44
C GLN A 485 50.06 -16.74 -10.94
N LYS A 486 51.06 -16.39 -11.77
CA LYS A 486 52.03 -17.36 -12.33
C LYS A 486 52.87 -18.08 -11.29
N ASN A 487 53.08 -17.46 -10.13
CA ASN A 487 53.75 -18.01 -8.95
C ASN A 487 52.83 -17.84 -7.74
N ALA A 488 51.77 -18.64 -7.65
CA ALA A 488 50.86 -18.64 -6.51
C ALA A 488 51.65 -18.92 -5.22
N GLN A 489 51.82 -17.90 -4.37
CA GLN A 489 52.43 -18.04 -3.05
C GLN A 489 51.34 -17.90 -2.00
N ASN A 490 51.19 -18.94 -1.19
CA ASN A 490 50.30 -19.03 -0.02
C ASN A 490 48.82 -18.60 -0.21
N PRO A 491 48.09 -19.05 -1.25
CA PRO A 491 46.64 -18.81 -1.33
C PRO A 491 45.87 -19.41 -0.15
N SER A 492 46.42 -20.46 0.49
CA SER A 492 45.78 -21.12 1.64
C SER A 492 45.67 -20.24 2.89
N GLU A 493 46.49 -19.20 3.03
CA GLU A 493 46.39 -18.26 4.14
C GLU A 493 45.16 -17.35 3.99
N ALA A 494 44.92 -16.82 2.79
CA ALA A 494 43.72 -16.04 2.46
C ALA A 494 42.47 -16.92 2.55
N GLN A 495 42.52 -18.14 2.01
CA GLN A 495 41.41 -19.10 2.13
C GLN A 495 41.10 -19.45 3.59
N LYS A 496 42.11 -19.60 4.44
CA LYS A 496 41.92 -19.83 5.88
C LYS A 496 41.28 -18.62 6.56
N ALA A 497 41.74 -17.41 6.24
CA ALA A 497 41.16 -16.18 6.78
C ALA A 497 39.67 -16.02 6.35
N ALA A 498 39.32 -16.42 5.12
CA ALA A 498 37.94 -16.46 4.66
C ALA A 498 37.09 -17.43 5.49
N VAL A 499 37.57 -18.66 5.72
CA VAL A 499 36.87 -19.66 6.57
C VAL A 499 36.68 -19.16 8.00
N ASP A 500 37.72 -18.59 8.60
CA ASP A 500 37.66 -18.07 9.97
C ASP A 500 36.61 -16.93 10.08
N ALA A 501 36.53 -16.06 9.06
CA ALA A 501 35.52 -15.00 8.98
C ALA A 501 34.10 -15.53 8.78
N LEU A 502 33.90 -16.57 7.95
CA LEU A 502 32.60 -17.22 7.78
C LEU A 502 32.11 -17.91 9.07
N HIS A 503 33.01 -18.58 9.80
CA HIS A 503 32.67 -19.15 11.11
C HIS A 503 32.32 -18.07 12.14
N LEU A 504 33.02 -16.94 12.11
CA LEU A 504 32.68 -15.80 12.97
C LEU A 504 31.29 -15.25 12.64
N ALA A 505 30.97 -15.08 11.35
CA ALA A 505 29.65 -14.67 10.89
C ALA A 505 28.55 -15.65 11.35
N SER A 506 28.78 -16.97 11.19
CA SER A 506 27.85 -18.00 11.65
C SER A 506 27.60 -17.93 13.17
N GLN A 507 28.65 -17.75 13.98
CA GLN A 507 28.50 -17.58 15.43
C GLN A 507 27.75 -16.30 15.81
N GLN A 508 27.96 -15.20 15.09
CA GLN A 508 27.23 -13.95 15.32
C GLN A 508 25.75 -14.10 14.96
N LEU A 509 25.44 -14.79 13.86
CA LEU A 509 24.07 -15.15 13.48
C LEU A 509 23.43 -16.05 14.55
N GLU A 510 24.12 -17.07 15.04
CA GLU A 510 23.63 -17.96 16.10
C GLU A 510 23.27 -17.17 17.38
N ARG A 511 24.13 -16.25 17.80
CA ARG A 511 23.87 -15.38 18.96
C ARG A 511 22.63 -14.52 18.72
N LYS A 512 22.49 -13.93 17.53
CA LYS A 512 21.33 -13.09 17.19
C LYS A 512 20.04 -13.91 17.14
N ILE A 513 20.07 -15.11 16.56
CA ILE A 513 18.94 -16.06 16.52
C ILE A 513 18.51 -16.41 17.95
N ASN A 514 19.44 -16.80 18.82
CA ASN A 514 19.14 -17.13 20.22
C ASN A 514 18.54 -15.92 20.97
N GLN A 515 19.05 -14.70 20.72
CA GLN A 515 18.48 -13.49 21.28
C GLN A 515 17.04 -13.25 20.81
N MET A 516 16.75 -13.44 19.52
CA MET A 516 15.40 -13.26 18.98
C MET A 516 14.44 -14.35 19.44
N GLU A 517 14.87 -15.61 19.57
CA GLU A 517 14.05 -16.67 20.16
C GLU A 517 13.70 -16.38 21.63
N GLN A 518 14.68 -15.93 22.42
CA GLN A 518 14.45 -15.50 23.80
C GLN A 518 13.51 -14.29 23.86
N ALA A 519 13.64 -13.34 22.95
CA ALA A 519 12.74 -12.18 22.86
C ALA A 519 11.31 -12.61 22.52
N GLN A 520 11.12 -13.57 21.60
CA GLN A 520 9.82 -14.10 21.22
C GLN A 520 9.14 -14.85 22.39
N GLN A 521 9.88 -15.68 23.11
CA GLN A 521 9.37 -16.37 24.30
C GLN A 521 9.00 -15.37 25.41
N SER A 522 9.84 -14.36 25.62
CA SER A 522 9.59 -13.31 26.61
C SER A 522 8.36 -12.47 26.25
N LEU A 523 8.18 -12.14 24.96
CA LEU A 523 7.02 -11.41 24.47
C LEU A 523 5.73 -12.17 24.75
N ALA A 524 5.65 -13.45 24.39
CA ALA A 524 4.46 -14.28 24.64
C ALA A 524 4.13 -14.38 26.14
N ALA A 525 5.15 -14.49 27.00
CA ALA A 525 4.97 -14.53 28.45
C ALA A 525 4.47 -13.17 29.01
N LEU A 526 5.01 -12.04 28.50
CA LEU A 526 4.58 -10.71 28.90
C LEU A 526 3.18 -10.35 28.39
N GLU A 527 2.78 -10.80 27.19
CA GLU A 527 1.42 -10.63 26.67
C GLU A 527 0.38 -11.34 27.55
N LYS A 528 0.70 -12.55 28.00
CA LYS A 528 -0.12 -13.27 28.97
C LYS A 528 -0.21 -12.52 30.31
N ALA A 529 0.93 -12.04 30.83
CA ALA A 529 0.96 -11.26 32.06
C ALA A 529 0.17 -9.94 31.92
N ARG A 530 0.11 -9.35 30.72
CA ARG A 530 -0.70 -8.16 30.42
C ARG A 530 -2.19 -8.45 30.52
N GLU A 531 -2.63 -9.59 29.99
CA GLU A 531 -4.03 -10.03 30.12
C GLU A 531 -4.41 -10.33 31.58
N ASP A 532 -3.52 -10.96 32.34
CA ASP A 532 -3.70 -11.21 33.76
C ASP A 532 -3.76 -9.89 34.55
N LEU A 533 -2.85 -8.94 34.29
CA LEU A 533 -2.84 -7.62 34.91
C LEU A 533 -4.11 -6.80 34.59
N ALA A 534 -4.59 -6.83 33.35
CA ALA A 534 -5.82 -6.15 32.95
C ALA A 534 -7.04 -6.67 33.73
N ARG A 535 -7.11 -7.98 33.97
CA ARG A 535 -8.16 -8.59 34.82
C ARG A 535 -8.08 -8.12 36.27
N VAL A 536 -6.87 -8.03 36.83
CA VAL A 536 -6.66 -7.50 38.18
C VAL A 536 -7.08 -6.03 38.28
N ILE A 537 -6.73 -5.20 37.29
CA ILE A 537 -7.15 -3.79 37.23
C ILE A 537 -8.67 -3.67 37.20
N GLN A 538 -9.33 -4.41 36.31
CA GLN A 538 -10.78 -4.38 36.19
C GLN A 538 -11.47 -4.86 37.48
N GLY A 539 -10.96 -5.94 38.07
CA GLY A 539 -11.47 -6.45 39.34
C GLY A 539 -11.28 -5.45 40.48
N GLN A 540 -10.12 -4.81 40.58
CA GLN A 540 -9.84 -3.79 41.59
C GLN A 540 -10.73 -2.55 41.43
N GLN A 541 -11.01 -2.10 40.20
CA GLN A 541 -11.96 -1.01 39.95
C GLN A 541 -13.37 -1.37 40.41
N GLN A 542 -13.80 -2.61 40.18
CA GLN A 542 -15.13 -3.07 40.60
C GLN A 542 -15.23 -3.13 42.13
N VAL A 543 -14.17 -3.60 42.81
CA VAL A 543 -14.13 -3.61 44.28
C VAL A 543 -14.15 -2.18 44.82
N GLU A 544 -13.36 -1.25 44.28
CA GLU A 544 -13.37 0.17 44.71
C GLU A 544 -14.75 0.82 44.57
N GLN A 545 -15.44 0.59 43.44
CA GLN A 545 -16.79 1.11 43.24
C GLN A 545 -17.78 0.56 44.27
N ASN A 546 -17.72 -0.75 44.55
CA ASN A 546 -18.61 -1.39 45.51
C ASN A 546 -18.28 -0.96 46.96
N THR A 547 -17.00 -0.80 47.28
CA THR A 547 -16.53 -0.24 48.54
C THR A 547 -16.97 1.21 48.72
N ALA A 548 -16.96 2.01 47.65
CA ALA A 548 -17.46 3.39 47.68
C ALA A 548 -18.96 3.45 47.98
N MET A 549 -19.75 2.53 47.41
CA MET A 549 -21.17 2.39 47.73
C MET A 549 -21.39 1.99 49.20
N ALA A 550 -20.61 1.02 49.71
CA ALA A 550 -20.67 0.62 51.12
C ALA A 550 -20.23 1.74 52.07
N ALA A 551 -19.26 2.57 51.68
CA ALA A 551 -18.77 3.71 52.46
C ALA A 551 -19.81 4.84 52.61
N ALA A 552 -20.81 4.91 51.74
CA ALA A 552 -21.93 5.84 51.83
C ALA A 552 -23.01 5.42 52.85
N LEU A 553 -22.97 4.17 53.31
CA LEU A 553 -23.91 3.60 54.28
C LEU A 553 -23.26 3.51 55.69
N PRO A 554 -24.06 3.35 56.76
CA PRO A 554 -23.53 3.04 58.09
C PRO A 554 -22.69 1.75 58.06
N PRO A 555 -21.61 1.65 58.86
CA PRO A 555 -20.76 0.45 58.90
C PRO A 555 -21.58 -0.83 59.19
N ASP A 556 -21.56 -1.78 58.25
CA ASP A 556 -22.24 -3.07 58.38
C ASP A 556 -21.28 -4.23 58.00
N PRO A 557 -20.90 -5.09 58.96
CA PRO A 557 -20.06 -6.25 58.70
C PRO A 557 -20.60 -7.20 57.62
N GLN A 558 -21.92 -7.28 57.44
CA GLN A 558 -22.52 -8.15 56.42
C GLN A 558 -22.27 -7.64 54.99
N GLN A 559 -22.08 -6.32 54.81
CA GLN A 559 -21.76 -5.71 53.53
C GLN A 559 -20.25 -5.66 53.25
N SER A 560 -19.43 -5.46 54.29
CA SER A 560 -17.96 -5.38 54.11
C SER A 560 -17.27 -6.74 53.99
N ALA A 561 -17.80 -7.81 54.57
CA ALA A 561 -17.22 -9.15 54.48
C ALA A 561 -17.04 -9.71 53.05
N PRO A 562 -18.03 -9.61 52.13
CA PRO A 562 -17.84 -10.05 50.74
C PRO A 562 -16.82 -9.18 49.99
N LEU A 563 -16.78 -7.87 50.23
CA LEU A 563 -15.80 -6.96 49.64
C LEU A 563 -14.37 -7.31 50.10
N ALA A 564 -14.20 -7.61 51.40
CA ALA A 564 -12.91 -8.06 51.94
C ALA A 564 -12.41 -9.36 51.30
N ARG A 565 -13.32 -10.28 50.94
CA ARG A 565 -12.96 -11.50 50.20
C ARG A 565 -12.51 -11.18 48.78
N GLN A 566 -13.31 -10.41 48.06
CA GLN A 566 -12.96 -9.97 46.69
C GLN A 566 -11.63 -9.21 46.67
N GLN A 567 -11.39 -8.33 47.63
CA GLN A 567 -10.15 -7.58 47.77
C GLN A 567 -8.94 -8.50 48.03
N GLY A 568 -9.12 -9.57 48.80
CA GLY A 568 -8.10 -10.60 49.01
C GLY A 568 -7.83 -11.45 47.77
N ASP A 569 -8.88 -11.80 47.02
CA ASP A 569 -8.75 -12.53 45.76
C ASP A 569 -7.97 -11.69 44.73
N MET A 570 -8.23 -10.37 44.67
CA MET A 570 -7.45 -9.44 43.83
C MET A 570 -5.99 -9.36 44.28
N ALA A 571 -5.72 -9.31 45.58
CA ALA A 571 -4.36 -9.34 46.10
C ALA A 571 -3.62 -10.65 45.75
N ALA A 572 -4.31 -11.79 45.77
CA ALA A 572 -3.72 -13.07 45.35
C ALA A 572 -3.41 -13.08 43.84
N GLN A 573 -4.34 -12.60 43.01
CA GLN A 573 -4.10 -12.50 41.56
C GLN A 573 -2.98 -11.51 41.21
N ALA A 574 -2.90 -10.38 41.91
CA ALA A 574 -1.78 -9.44 41.79
C ALA A 574 -0.45 -10.11 42.15
N GLN A 575 -0.41 -10.96 43.18
CA GLN A 575 0.78 -11.73 43.53
C GLN A 575 1.22 -12.69 42.42
N ASP A 576 0.28 -13.35 41.76
CA ASP A 576 0.57 -14.26 40.64
C ASP A 576 1.17 -13.48 39.46
N VAL A 577 0.58 -12.33 39.11
CA VAL A 577 1.10 -11.43 38.08
C VAL A 577 2.49 -10.93 38.44
N GLN A 578 2.73 -10.53 39.69
CA GLN A 578 4.05 -10.12 40.17
C GLN A 578 5.10 -11.22 39.96
N GLN A 579 4.77 -12.48 40.29
CA GLN A 579 5.67 -13.62 40.11
C GLN A 579 6.00 -13.85 38.64
N GLN A 580 5.00 -13.80 37.76
CA GLN A 580 5.20 -13.91 36.31
C GLN A 580 6.14 -12.82 35.76
N LEU A 581 6.04 -11.60 36.29
CA LEU A 581 6.81 -10.44 35.82
C LEU A 581 8.23 -10.36 36.41
N SER A 582 8.50 -11.00 37.55
CA SER A 582 9.74 -10.82 38.34
C SER A 582 11.06 -11.01 37.58
N GLY A 583 11.09 -11.88 36.56
CA GLY A 583 12.25 -12.10 35.70
C GLY A 583 12.19 -11.44 34.31
N LEU A 584 11.01 -10.96 33.90
CA LEU A 584 10.76 -10.48 32.53
C LEU A 584 10.58 -8.96 32.47
N ALA A 585 9.94 -8.37 33.46
CA ALA A 585 9.69 -6.93 33.59
C ALA A 585 9.77 -6.51 35.08
N PRO A 586 10.97 -6.31 35.64
CA PRO A 586 11.17 -6.11 37.07
C PRO A 586 10.51 -4.84 37.61
N GLU A 587 10.45 -3.76 36.82
CA GLU A 587 9.77 -2.52 37.20
C GLU A 587 8.25 -2.71 37.28
N ALA A 588 7.66 -3.40 36.31
CA ALA A 588 6.25 -3.76 36.35
C ALA A 588 5.94 -4.67 37.55
N ALA A 589 6.79 -5.67 37.81
CA ALA A 589 6.66 -6.56 38.97
C ALA A 589 6.73 -5.80 40.30
N GLN A 590 7.62 -4.81 40.42
CA GLN A 590 7.72 -3.98 41.61
C GLN A 590 6.43 -3.20 41.87
N ASN A 591 5.89 -2.55 40.83
CA ASN A 591 4.64 -1.79 40.92
C ASN A 591 3.43 -2.68 41.25
N VAL A 592 3.33 -3.88 40.66
CA VAL A 592 2.29 -4.86 41.06
C VAL A 592 2.46 -5.29 42.52
N GLY A 593 3.70 -5.43 42.98
CA GLY A 593 3.99 -5.77 44.38
C GLY A 593 3.60 -4.68 45.37
N GLU A 594 3.76 -3.39 45.04
CA GLU A 594 3.26 -2.29 45.87
C GLU A 594 1.72 -2.27 45.87
N ALA A 595 1.09 -2.40 44.70
CA ALA A 595 -0.35 -2.52 44.60
C ALA A 595 -0.90 -3.66 45.46
N GLN A 596 -0.24 -4.82 45.45
CA GLN A 596 -0.61 -5.97 46.28
C GLN A 596 -0.58 -5.63 47.79
N LYS A 597 0.42 -4.87 48.26
CA LYS A 597 0.50 -4.47 49.68
C LYS A 597 -0.68 -3.57 50.06
N ASP A 598 -1.05 -2.64 49.19
CA ASP A 598 -2.18 -1.74 49.44
C ASP A 598 -3.52 -2.49 49.35
N MET A 599 -3.66 -3.45 48.44
CA MET A 599 -4.81 -4.36 48.43
C MET A 599 -4.95 -5.17 49.72
N ASN A 600 -3.84 -5.67 50.28
CA ASN A 600 -3.85 -6.39 51.57
C ASN A 600 -4.24 -5.47 52.74
N ARG A 601 -3.83 -4.20 52.72
CA ARG A 601 -4.26 -3.20 53.71
C ARG A 601 -5.75 -2.88 53.58
N ALA A 602 -6.23 -2.64 52.36
CA ALA A 602 -7.65 -2.44 52.06
C ALA A 602 -8.49 -3.63 52.55
N GLN A 603 -8.04 -4.86 52.27
CA GLN A 603 -8.69 -6.07 52.76
C GLN A 603 -8.81 -6.06 54.30
N ALA A 604 -7.72 -5.76 55.02
CA ALA A 604 -7.73 -5.72 56.48
C ALA A 604 -8.72 -4.67 57.04
N GLN A 605 -8.86 -3.53 56.35
CA GLN A 605 -9.82 -2.48 56.71
C GLN A 605 -11.27 -2.90 56.44
N LEU A 606 -11.53 -3.56 55.31
CA LEU A 606 -12.84 -4.13 54.99
C LEU A 606 -13.25 -5.23 55.97
N GLN A 607 -12.31 -6.06 56.45
CA GLN A 607 -12.58 -7.06 57.50
C GLN A 607 -12.98 -6.43 58.83
N GLN A 608 -12.52 -5.20 59.11
CA GLN A 608 -12.90 -4.42 60.29
C GLN A 608 -14.19 -3.60 60.08
N ALA A 609 -14.90 -3.80 58.96
CA ALA A 609 -16.08 -3.04 58.57
C ALA A 609 -15.82 -1.52 58.42
N LYS A 610 -14.63 -1.16 57.90
CA LYS A 610 -14.20 0.24 57.69
C LYS A 610 -14.01 0.57 56.20
N PRO A 611 -15.08 0.60 55.39
CA PRO A 611 -14.97 0.85 53.95
C PRO A 611 -14.40 2.25 53.61
N LYS A 612 -14.61 3.26 54.47
CA LYS A 612 -14.01 4.59 54.30
C LYS A 612 -12.49 4.61 54.47
N GLU A 613 -11.95 3.72 55.31
CA GLU A 613 -10.51 3.54 55.53
C GLU A 613 -9.92 2.52 54.55
N ALA A 614 -10.70 1.94 53.64
CA ALA A 614 -10.20 1.03 52.60
C ALA A 614 -10.05 1.72 51.23
N LEU A 615 -10.91 2.70 50.94
CA LEU A 615 -10.91 3.44 49.67
C LEU A 615 -9.57 4.09 49.30
N PRO A 616 -8.84 4.77 50.21
CA PRO A 616 -7.53 5.34 49.87
C PRO A 616 -6.52 4.29 49.41
N GLU A 617 -6.50 3.14 50.07
CA GLU A 617 -5.63 2.00 49.79
C GLU A 617 -6.02 1.32 48.47
N GLU A 618 -7.32 1.14 48.21
CA GLU A 618 -7.80 0.63 46.91
C GLU A 618 -7.41 1.54 45.74
N ARG A 619 -7.40 2.87 45.96
CA ARG A 619 -6.97 3.86 44.96
C ARG A 619 -5.46 3.87 44.74
N ALA A 620 -4.69 3.76 45.82
CA ALA A 620 -3.23 3.63 45.73
C ALA A 620 -2.86 2.34 44.95
N ALA A 621 -3.54 1.23 45.25
CA ALA A 621 -3.38 -0.01 44.50
C ALA A 621 -3.68 0.17 43.00
N LEU A 622 -4.76 0.85 42.64
CA LEU A 622 -5.08 1.14 41.23
C LEU A 622 -4.00 1.99 40.55
N GLU A 623 -3.49 3.01 41.23
CA GLU A 623 -2.42 3.87 40.71
C GLU A 623 -1.17 3.05 40.36
N ASP A 624 -0.75 2.16 41.26
CA ASP A 624 0.42 1.32 41.06
C ASP A 624 0.20 0.21 40.02
N LEU A 625 -1.02 -0.34 39.90
CA LEU A 625 -1.35 -1.25 38.80
C LEU A 625 -1.27 -0.56 37.42
N PHE A 626 -1.68 0.70 37.30
CA PHE A 626 -1.54 1.45 36.06
C PHE A 626 -0.08 1.80 35.73
N LYS A 627 0.75 2.09 36.75
CA LYS A 627 2.20 2.21 36.57
C LYS A 627 2.81 0.89 36.10
N ALA A 628 2.38 -0.24 36.68
CA ALA A 628 2.80 -1.56 36.24
C ALA A 628 2.41 -1.85 34.79
N GLN A 629 1.18 -1.49 34.40
CA GLN A 629 0.70 -1.64 33.02
C GLN A 629 1.59 -0.85 32.05
N THR A 630 1.90 0.41 32.37
CA THR A 630 2.75 1.26 31.54
C THR A 630 4.16 0.67 31.39
N ALA A 631 4.77 0.23 32.50
CA ALA A 631 6.10 -0.40 32.48
C ALA A 631 6.11 -1.74 31.70
N LEU A 632 5.03 -2.52 31.80
CA LEU A 632 4.86 -3.77 31.07
C LEU A 632 4.73 -3.52 29.56
N GLU A 633 3.91 -2.55 29.16
CA GLU A 633 3.72 -2.16 27.76
C GLU A 633 5.03 -1.67 27.13
N ALA A 634 5.80 -0.83 27.84
CA ALA A 634 7.11 -0.38 27.38
C ALA A 634 8.10 -1.55 27.17
N LYS A 635 8.04 -2.58 28.02
CA LYS A 635 8.88 -3.77 27.87
C LYS A 635 8.47 -4.64 26.68
N ILE A 636 7.16 -4.83 26.48
CA ILE A 636 6.58 -5.52 25.33
C ILE A 636 7.02 -4.82 24.03
N GLU A 637 6.92 -3.50 23.98
CA GLU A 637 7.31 -2.69 22.83
C GLU A 637 8.81 -2.84 22.52
N GLY A 638 9.68 -2.77 23.53
CA GLY A 638 11.12 -2.99 23.36
C GLY A 638 11.46 -4.37 22.77
N LEU A 639 10.71 -5.41 23.14
CA LEU A 639 10.86 -6.75 22.56
C LEU A 639 10.33 -6.83 21.13
N GLN A 640 9.18 -6.22 20.84
CA GLN A 640 8.62 -6.16 19.49
C GLN A 640 9.56 -5.44 18.51
N ARG A 641 10.20 -4.34 18.94
CA ARG A 641 11.27 -3.67 18.18
C ARG A 641 12.46 -4.59 17.93
N THR A 642 12.88 -5.35 18.93
CA THR A 642 14.00 -6.30 18.82
C THR A 642 13.69 -7.43 17.83
N LEU A 643 12.42 -7.82 17.73
CA LEU A 643 11.94 -8.87 16.82
C LEU A 643 11.70 -8.39 15.39
N GLY A 644 11.92 -7.10 15.09
CA GLY A 644 11.57 -6.52 13.79
C GLY A 644 10.08 -6.61 13.47
N GLN A 645 9.24 -6.87 14.48
CA GLN A 645 7.77 -6.86 14.40
C GLN A 645 7.22 -5.44 14.48
N SER A 646 8.09 -4.45 14.36
CA SER A 646 7.82 -3.02 14.31
C SER A 646 7.13 -2.62 12.99
N SER A 647 5.95 -3.16 12.76
CA SER A 647 4.95 -2.60 11.83
C SER A 647 4.09 -1.52 12.52
N GLN A 648 4.45 -1.07 13.72
CA GLN A 648 3.65 -0.16 14.56
C GLN A 648 4.47 0.97 15.23
N ASP A 649 5.72 1.20 14.83
CA ASP A 649 6.68 2.03 15.58
C ASP A 649 6.35 3.53 15.68
N ASN A 650 5.49 4.08 14.81
CA ASN A 650 5.05 5.47 14.96
C ASN A 650 3.73 5.58 15.74
N ALA A 651 2.87 4.57 15.75
CA ALA A 651 1.50 4.73 16.24
C ALA A 651 1.43 4.91 17.76
N PHE A 652 2.22 4.14 18.53
CA PHE A 652 2.19 4.19 19.99
C PHE A 652 2.98 5.37 20.58
N ALA A 653 4.19 5.65 20.09
CA ALA A 653 4.95 6.84 20.48
C ALA A 653 4.19 8.14 20.16
N LEU A 654 3.55 8.21 18.97
CA LEU A 654 2.68 9.33 18.64
C LEU A 654 1.41 9.36 19.50
N ALA A 655 0.85 8.21 19.89
CA ALA A 655 -0.33 8.16 20.77
C ALA A 655 0.00 8.58 22.21
N GLN A 656 1.17 8.20 22.73
CA GLN A 656 1.66 8.61 24.04
C GLN A 656 1.97 10.12 24.04
N ALA A 657 2.69 10.62 23.03
CA ALA A 657 2.95 12.05 22.87
C ALA A 657 1.64 12.85 22.69
N ALA A 658 0.67 12.33 21.95
CA ALA A 658 -0.66 12.94 21.82
C ALA A 658 -1.40 12.99 23.17
N SER A 659 -1.33 11.92 23.97
CA SER A 659 -1.91 11.85 25.32
C SER A 659 -1.26 12.88 26.25
N MET A 660 0.06 13.00 26.24
CA MET A 660 0.79 13.96 27.08
C MET A 660 0.49 15.41 26.70
N LEU A 661 0.41 15.74 25.41
CA LEU A 661 -0.01 17.07 24.95
C LEU A 661 -1.47 17.36 25.31
N ALA A 662 -2.37 16.37 25.24
CA ALA A 662 -3.76 16.53 25.67
C ALA A 662 -3.86 16.79 27.20
N GLN A 663 -3.04 16.12 28.01
CA GLN A 663 -2.95 16.39 29.44
C GLN A 663 -2.37 17.78 29.75
N ALA A 664 -1.36 18.21 28.98
CA ALA A 664 -0.78 19.55 29.09
C ALA A 664 -1.82 20.64 28.77
N GLN A 665 -2.60 20.47 27.70
CA GLN A 665 -3.71 21.39 27.37
C GLN A 665 -4.76 21.46 28.47
N LYS A 666 -5.16 20.31 29.03
CA LYS A 666 -6.14 20.27 30.12
C LYS A 666 -5.62 20.90 31.42
N ALA A 667 -4.32 20.89 31.66
CA ALA A 667 -3.69 21.58 32.78
C ALA A 667 -3.63 23.11 32.53
N LEU A 668 -3.34 23.53 31.30
CA LEU A 668 -3.36 24.93 30.88
C LEU A 668 -4.77 25.55 30.94
N GLU A 669 -5.81 24.83 30.51
CA GLU A 669 -7.20 25.27 30.63
C GLU A 669 -7.63 25.48 32.10
N ARG A 670 -7.19 24.59 32.99
CA ARG A 670 -7.40 24.76 34.43
C ARG A 670 -6.69 26.00 34.96
N ALA A 671 -5.46 26.26 34.51
CA ALA A 671 -4.71 27.46 34.88
C ALA A 671 -5.44 28.74 34.45
N MET A 672 -5.91 28.78 33.20
CA MET A 672 -6.68 29.93 32.69
C MET A 672 -7.99 30.15 33.46
N GLY A 673 -8.70 29.08 33.83
CA GLY A 673 -9.90 29.17 34.67
C GLY A 673 -9.62 29.68 36.09
N GLN A 674 -8.45 29.36 36.65
CA GLN A 674 -8.02 29.85 37.97
C GLN A 674 -7.54 31.31 37.92
N MET A 675 -6.89 31.74 36.84
CA MET A 675 -6.55 33.15 36.61
C MET A 675 -7.78 34.03 36.40
N ALA A 676 -8.80 33.53 35.70
CA ALA A 676 -10.05 34.25 35.47
C ALA A 676 -10.82 34.59 36.77
N GLN A 677 -10.51 33.93 37.89
CA GLN A 677 -11.09 34.25 39.20
C GLN A 677 -10.47 35.51 39.83
N GLY A 678 -9.31 35.97 39.35
CA GLY A 678 -8.67 37.22 39.79
C GLY A 678 -8.24 37.26 41.26
N THR A 679 -8.16 36.11 41.94
CA THR A 679 -7.74 36.02 43.34
C THR A 679 -6.24 35.68 43.45
N PRO A 680 -5.53 36.16 44.48
CA PRO A 680 -4.12 35.78 44.71
C PRO A 680 -3.92 34.27 44.84
N SER A 681 -4.88 33.58 45.46
CA SER A 681 -4.89 32.11 45.57
C SER A 681 -5.10 31.42 44.22
N GLY A 682 -5.97 31.97 43.36
CA GLY A 682 -6.19 31.50 42.00
C GLY A 682 -4.96 31.66 41.12
N MET A 683 -4.23 32.77 41.23
CA MET A 683 -2.97 32.97 40.49
C MET A 683 -1.88 31.98 40.92
N GLN A 684 -1.80 31.66 42.22
CA GLN A 684 -0.83 30.67 42.70
C GLN A 684 -1.16 29.24 42.24
N GLN A 685 -2.44 28.88 42.16
CA GLN A 685 -2.88 27.59 41.59
C GLN A 685 -2.67 27.53 40.08
N ALA A 686 -2.86 28.66 39.38
CA ALA A 686 -2.60 28.76 37.96
C ALA A 686 -1.13 28.54 37.63
N ALA A 687 -0.23 29.14 38.42
CA ALA A 687 1.22 28.93 38.28
C ALA A 687 1.60 27.44 38.40
N GLN A 688 1.03 26.72 39.37
CA GLN A 688 1.27 25.27 39.53
C GLN A 688 0.74 24.45 38.35
N SER A 689 -0.46 24.79 37.86
CA SER A 689 -1.09 24.11 36.74
C SER A 689 -0.32 24.33 35.43
N MET A 690 0.21 25.54 35.20
CA MET A 690 1.10 25.84 34.08
C MET A 690 2.43 25.12 34.17
N GLN A 691 3.01 25.03 35.37
CA GLN A 691 4.27 24.33 35.59
C GLN A 691 4.13 22.83 35.31
N GLN A 692 3.00 22.21 35.68
CA GLN A 692 2.67 20.82 35.32
C GLN A 692 2.51 20.65 33.81
N ALA A 693 1.82 21.58 33.14
CA ALA A 693 1.66 21.56 31.69
C ALA A 693 3.02 21.67 30.97
N GLY A 694 3.91 22.54 31.47
CA GLY A 694 5.25 22.74 30.92
C GLY A 694 6.14 21.49 31.05
N GLN A 695 6.03 20.75 32.15
CA GLN A 695 6.74 19.48 32.32
C GLN A 695 6.30 18.42 31.31
N LEU A 696 4.99 18.31 31.07
CA LEU A 696 4.43 17.38 30.08
C LEU A 696 4.84 17.76 28.65
N ALA A 697 4.80 19.06 28.31
CA ALA A 697 5.27 19.57 27.02
C ALA A 697 6.77 19.32 26.81
N GLY A 698 7.59 19.51 27.85
CA GLY A 698 9.03 19.27 27.80
C GLY A 698 9.44 17.81 27.64
N GLN A 699 8.65 16.87 28.19
CA GLN A 699 8.84 15.44 27.95
C GLN A 699 8.56 15.06 26.48
N VAL A 700 7.62 15.72 25.83
CA VAL A 700 7.36 15.55 24.39
C VAL A 700 8.44 16.23 23.54
N ALA A 701 8.93 17.40 23.96
CA ALA A 701 9.98 18.15 23.26
C ALA A 701 11.35 17.46 23.28
N SER A 702 11.64 16.71 24.34
CA SER A 702 12.94 16.02 24.52
C SER A 702 13.09 14.74 23.68
N ASP A 703 11.99 14.22 23.12
CA ASP A 703 11.92 12.99 22.31
C ASP A 703 12.97 11.93 22.65
N PRO A 704 12.89 11.31 23.85
CA PRO A 704 13.87 10.32 24.28
C PRO A 704 13.92 9.07 23.38
N ALA A 705 12.97 8.88 22.47
CA ALA A 705 12.86 7.75 21.55
C ALA A 705 13.25 8.07 20.09
N GLY A 706 13.47 9.34 19.73
CA GLY A 706 13.81 9.77 18.37
C GLY A 706 12.72 9.53 17.30
N ALA A 707 11.46 9.34 17.73
CA ALA A 707 10.35 8.90 16.90
C ALA A 707 9.33 10.02 16.59
N LEU A 708 9.49 11.21 17.17
CA LEU A 708 8.54 12.32 17.01
C LEU A 708 8.94 13.21 15.81
N PRO A 709 7.96 13.76 15.06
CA PRO A 709 8.23 14.73 14.01
C PRO A 709 8.95 15.96 14.59
N GLN A 710 9.98 16.47 13.89
CA GLN A 710 10.67 17.69 14.30
C GLN A 710 9.72 18.88 14.51
N ALA A 711 8.66 18.98 13.71
CA ALA A 711 7.64 20.01 13.88
C ALA A 711 6.87 19.85 15.21
N ALA A 712 6.63 18.62 15.66
CA ALA A 712 5.98 18.36 16.94
C ALA A 712 6.92 18.66 18.12
N GLN A 713 8.20 18.29 18.00
CA GLN A 713 9.22 18.60 19.01
C GLN A 713 9.44 20.12 19.17
N ALA A 714 9.57 20.85 18.06
CA ALA A 714 9.78 22.29 18.07
C ALA A 714 8.59 23.03 18.73
N ALA A 715 7.37 22.67 18.35
CA ALA A 715 6.16 23.26 18.92
C ALA A 715 5.95 22.86 20.39
N ALA A 716 6.33 21.64 20.79
CA ALA A 716 6.30 21.24 22.20
C ALA A 716 7.33 21.99 23.06
N SER A 717 8.50 22.30 22.49
CA SER A 717 9.55 23.11 23.14
C SER A 717 9.08 24.56 23.34
N GLU A 718 8.46 25.15 22.31
CA GLU A 718 7.88 26.49 22.38
C GLU A 718 6.74 26.56 23.41
N ALA A 719 5.90 25.51 23.47
CA ALA A 719 4.88 25.38 24.51
C ALA A 719 5.49 25.30 25.91
N GLN A 720 6.55 24.52 26.11
CA GLN A 720 7.23 24.42 27.40
C GLN A 720 7.75 25.78 27.86
N GLN A 721 8.35 26.57 26.96
CA GLN A 721 8.91 27.87 27.29
C GLN A 721 7.80 28.87 27.68
N ALA A 722 6.75 28.99 26.89
CA ALA A 722 5.61 29.86 27.19
C ALA A 722 4.88 29.47 28.49
N LEU A 723 4.80 28.17 28.80
CA LEU A 723 4.22 27.68 30.06
C LEU A 723 5.10 27.99 31.28
N SER A 724 6.43 27.98 31.11
CA SER A 724 7.38 28.37 32.16
C SER A 724 7.30 29.87 32.46
N ASP A 725 7.25 30.70 31.42
CA ASP A 725 7.16 32.16 31.54
C ASP A 725 5.81 32.57 32.16
N GLY A 726 4.70 31.97 31.68
CA GLY A 726 3.37 32.19 32.25
C GLY A 726 3.26 31.75 33.71
N ALA A 727 3.92 30.65 34.11
CA ALA A 727 3.96 30.22 35.50
C ALA A 727 4.69 31.22 36.40
N ALA A 728 5.80 31.80 35.92
CA ALA A 728 6.57 32.81 36.65
C ALA A 728 5.81 34.14 36.78
N GLU A 729 5.11 34.56 35.73
CA GLU A 729 4.27 35.77 35.70
C GLU A 729 3.03 35.62 36.59
N ALA A 730 2.40 34.44 36.57
CA ALA A 730 1.29 34.12 37.47
C ALA A 730 1.73 34.10 38.94
N ALA A 731 2.92 33.55 39.22
CA ALA A 731 3.51 33.60 40.56
C ALA A 731 3.85 35.03 41.01
N SER A 732 4.17 35.91 40.06
CA SER A 732 4.47 37.33 40.27
C SER A 732 3.23 38.23 40.28
N GLN A 733 2.02 37.64 40.21
CA GLN A 733 0.72 38.32 40.19
C GLN A 733 0.47 39.21 38.96
N GLN A 734 1.18 38.97 37.86
CA GLN A 734 1.06 39.72 36.61
C GLN A 734 0.04 39.04 35.68
N ALA A 735 -1.25 39.14 36.06
CA ALA A 735 -2.32 38.42 35.38
C ALA A 735 -2.43 38.68 33.86
N GLY A 736 -2.12 39.90 33.41
CA GLY A 736 -2.19 40.25 31.98
C GLY A 736 -1.06 39.63 31.14
N GLU A 737 0.14 39.51 31.71
CA GLU A 737 1.30 38.90 31.05
C GLU A 737 1.17 37.38 31.09
N ALA A 738 0.81 36.83 32.26
CA ALA A 738 0.53 35.41 32.43
C ALA A 738 -0.59 34.89 31.48
N GLN A 739 -1.58 35.74 31.20
CA GLN A 739 -2.64 35.42 30.23
C GLN A 739 -2.10 35.39 28.79
N GLN A 740 -1.20 36.29 28.41
CA GLN A 740 -0.58 36.26 27.08
C GLN A 740 0.33 35.03 26.90
N SER A 741 1.13 34.71 27.90
CA SER A 741 1.99 33.52 27.91
C SER A 741 1.16 32.23 27.86
N ALA A 742 -0.01 32.20 28.52
CA ALA A 742 -0.96 31.09 28.41
C ALA A 742 -1.55 30.93 27.00
N GLU A 743 -1.88 32.03 26.32
CA GLU A 743 -2.40 32.00 24.95
C GLU A 743 -1.33 31.51 23.94
N GLN A 744 -0.08 31.93 24.11
CA GLN A 744 1.05 31.44 23.30
C GLN A 744 1.30 29.95 23.52
N ALA A 745 1.30 29.51 24.78
CA ALA A 745 1.39 28.10 25.14
C ALA A 745 0.27 27.26 24.50
N GLN A 746 -0.96 27.79 24.47
CA GLN A 746 -2.10 27.09 23.89
C GLN A 746 -1.92 26.88 22.37
N GLN A 747 -1.40 27.89 21.67
CA GLN A 747 -1.13 27.80 20.23
C GLN A 747 -0.02 26.78 19.94
N ALA A 748 1.07 26.82 20.69
CA ALA A 748 2.20 25.90 20.52
C ALA A 748 1.81 24.44 20.83
N LEU A 749 1.01 24.19 21.87
CA LEU A 749 0.48 22.85 22.16
C LEU A 749 -0.43 22.34 21.02
N ALA A 750 -1.25 23.21 20.43
CA ALA A 750 -2.12 22.84 19.31
C ALA A 750 -1.31 22.52 18.04
N GLN A 751 -0.24 23.27 17.77
CA GLN A 751 0.68 22.99 16.66
C GLN A 751 1.42 21.65 16.85
N ALA A 752 1.86 21.36 18.07
CA ALA A 752 2.48 20.09 18.41
C ALA A 752 1.52 18.90 18.16
N GLN A 753 0.25 19.02 18.56
CA GLN A 753 -0.77 17.99 18.29
C GLN A 753 -1.09 17.84 16.80
N ALA A 754 -1.14 18.93 16.05
CA ALA A 754 -1.35 18.90 14.60
C ALA A 754 -0.20 18.15 13.90
N ALA A 755 1.04 18.43 14.30
CA ALA A 755 2.22 17.74 13.76
C ALA A 755 2.23 16.24 14.10
N LEU A 756 1.82 15.84 15.30
CA LEU A 756 1.70 14.42 15.67
C LEU A 756 0.59 13.70 14.90
N SER A 757 -0.56 14.35 14.71
CA SER A 757 -1.69 13.76 13.99
C SER A 757 -1.42 13.58 12.49
N LEU A 758 -0.65 14.49 11.88
CA LEU A 758 -0.12 14.33 10.52
C LEU A 758 0.82 13.13 10.41
N ALA A 759 1.67 12.91 11.41
CA ALA A 759 2.56 11.74 11.44
C ALA A 759 1.82 10.42 11.68
N GLN A 760 0.74 10.42 12.48
CA GLN A 760 -0.09 9.25 12.71
C GLN A 760 -0.86 8.81 11.46
N ALA A 761 -1.06 9.71 10.49
CA ALA A 761 -1.70 9.42 9.22
C ALA A 761 -0.74 8.81 8.17
N GLY A 762 0.51 8.51 8.54
CA GLY A 762 1.50 7.89 7.65
C GLY A 762 2.04 8.83 6.56
N LEU A 763 1.76 10.13 6.65
CA LEU A 763 2.16 11.14 5.68
C LEU A 763 3.56 11.72 5.93
N SER A 764 4.29 11.20 6.92
CA SER A 764 5.62 11.69 7.30
C SER A 764 6.71 10.67 7.02
N SER A 765 7.21 10.64 5.79
CA SER A 765 8.61 10.29 5.52
C SER A 765 9.10 10.93 4.22
N SER A 766 9.74 12.08 4.34
CA SER A 766 10.88 12.42 3.49
C SER A 766 11.92 13.14 4.35
N GLN A 767 12.63 12.38 5.18
CA GLN A 767 13.93 12.81 5.68
C GLN A 767 14.95 12.56 4.58
N GLN A 768 15.46 13.65 4.01
CA GLN A 768 16.70 13.69 3.26
C GLN A 768 17.75 14.31 4.19
N PRO A 769 18.95 13.72 4.35
CA PRO A 769 19.98 14.30 5.20
C PRO A 769 20.68 15.45 4.46
N GLY A 770 20.55 16.68 4.97
CA GLY A 770 21.20 17.88 4.45
C GLY A 770 21.74 18.74 5.59
N GLN A 771 23.07 18.83 5.66
CA GLN A 771 23.88 19.50 6.68
C GLN A 771 23.59 20.99 6.82
N GLY A 772 23.78 21.53 8.03
CA GLY A 772 23.32 22.85 8.45
C GLY A 772 24.18 24.05 8.05
N GLN A 773 23.69 25.25 8.44
CA GLN A 773 24.48 26.31 9.08
C GLN A 773 23.58 27.49 9.49
N GLN A 774 23.95 28.10 10.62
CA GLN A 774 23.36 29.29 11.23
C GLN A 774 23.39 30.53 10.31
N PRO A 775 22.49 31.52 10.56
CA PRO A 775 22.49 32.79 9.85
C PRO A 775 23.52 33.78 10.44
N GLY A 776 24.43 34.29 9.61
CA GLY A 776 25.41 35.31 9.96
C GLY A 776 25.72 36.28 8.80
N GLN A 777 25.29 37.53 8.98
CA GLN A 777 25.85 38.82 8.53
C GLN A 777 26.36 39.06 7.09
N GLN A 778 25.77 40.12 6.51
CA GLN A 778 26.35 41.23 5.72
C GLN A 778 27.53 40.96 4.75
N GLY A 779 27.34 41.38 3.50
CA GLY A 779 28.43 41.74 2.59
C GLY A 779 27.94 42.23 1.23
N GLN A 780 28.01 43.55 1.00
CA GLN A 780 27.91 44.19 -0.32
C GLN A 780 29.01 43.67 -1.26
N GLY A 781 28.71 43.51 -2.54
CA GLY A 781 29.71 43.23 -3.56
C GLY A 781 29.15 43.34 -4.98
N GLN A 782 29.79 44.19 -5.79
CA GLN A 782 29.37 44.70 -7.09
C GLN A 782 29.47 43.68 -8.24
N GLN A 783 28.65 43.91 -9.27
CA GLN A 783 28.83 43.59 -10.71
C GLN A 783 30.28 43.87 -11.22
N PRO A 784 30.73 43.44 -12.44
CA PRO A 784 29.95 43.30 -13.70
C PRO A 784 30.39 42.24 -14.76
N GLY A 785 29.49 42.00 -15.74
CA GLY A 785 29.81 41.72 -17.17
C GLY A 785 30.26 40.28 -17.52
N GLN A 786 30.05 39.72 -18.72
CA GLN A 786 29.60 40.16 -20.05
C GLN A 786 29.28 38.90 -20.88
N GLY A 787 28.45 39.05 -21.93
CA GLY A 787 28.38 38.16 -23.10
C GLY A 787 27.00 37.54 -23.32
N GLN A 788 26.05 38.19 -24.02
CA GLN A 788 25.84 38.15 -25.50
C GLN A 788 25.83 36.71 -26.05
N ALA A 789 24.91 36.25 -26.89
CA ALA A 789 23.78 36.78 -27.65
C ALA A 789 22.90 35.53 -27.98
N GLN A 790 21.63 35.55 -28.38
CA GLN A 790 21.02 36.17 -29.57
C GLN A 790 19.50 35.91 -29.41
N GLY A 791 18.67 36.94 -29.56
CA GLY A 791 17.21 36.84 -29.54
C GLY A 791 16.60 36.52 -30.92
N PRO A 792 15.48 37.15 -31.27
CA PRO A 792 14.13 36.79 -30.82
C PRO A 792 13.16 36.66 -32.02
N GLY A 793 11.93 36.18 -31.80
CA GLY A 793 10.91 36.25 -32.85
C GLY A 793 9.53 35.78 -32.43
N GLN A 794 8.75 36.69 -31.87
CA GLN A 794 7.31 36.56 -31.61
C GLN A 794 6.52 36.34 -32.90
N ALA A 795 5.51 35.48 -32.83
CA ALA A 795 4.46 35.36 -33.83
C ALA A 795 3.27 36.27 -33.47
N ASN A 796 2.75 37.01 -34.44
CA ASN A 796 1.40 37.56 -34.35
C ASN A 796 0.67 37.50 -35.71
N GLU A 797 -0.53 36.92 -35.63
CA GLU A 797 -1.79 37.27 -36.30
C GLU A 797 -1.96 37.39 -37.84
N ASN A 798 -2.93 36.59 -38.30
CA ASN A 798 -4.11 36.96 -39.10
C ASN A 798 -4.16 36.77 -40.65
N ASN A 799 -5.34 36.23 -41.03
CA ASN A 799 -6.06 36.26 -42.32
C ASN A 799 -5.59 35.34 -43.46
N ALA A 800 -6.44 34.71 -44.27
CA ALA A 800 -7.89 34.53 -44.33
C ALA A 800 -8.26 33.63 -45.54
N LYS A 801 -9.48 33.07 -45.52
CA LYS A 801 -10.35 32.63 -46.65
C LYS A 801 -9.92 31.36 -47.42
N GLY A 802 -10.80 30.43 -47.78
CA GLY A 802 -12.25 30.36 -47.72
C GLY A 802 -12.74 29.13 -48.52
N GLY A 803 -14.02 28.77 -48.38
CA GLY A 803 -14.66 27.77 -49.28
C GLY A 803 -15.84 27.02 -48.66
N THR A 804 -17.01 27.66 -48.70
CA THR A 804 -18.34 27.13 -48.34
C THR A 804 -18.93 26.18 -49.39
N GLY A 805 -19.73 25.19 -48.97
CA GLY A 805 -20.65 24.46 -49.86
C GLY A 805 -21.62 23.52 -49.12
N GLN A 806 -22.92 23.87 -49.12
CA GLN A 806 -24.07 23.15 -48.55
C GLN A 806 -24.59 22.02 -49.47
N ARG A 807 -25.30 21.04 -48.87
CA ARG A 807 -26.49 20.25 -49.33
C ARG A 807 -26.36 18.78 -48.92
N GLN A 808 -27.40 18.01 -48.59
CA GLN A 808 -28.83 18.17 -48.30
C GLN A 808 -29.28 16.78 -47.79
N GLY A 809 -30.27 16.72 -46.91
CA GLY A 809 -30.86 15.45 -46.46
C GLY A 809 -31.67 14.74 -47.54
N ASN A 810 -31.92 13.45 -47.33
CA ASN A 810 -33.06 12.77 -47.91
C ASN A 810 -33.53 11.63 -46.99
N GLU A 811 -34.68 11.83 -46.36
CA GLU A 811 -35.52 10.77 -45.82
C GLU A 811 -36.26 10.10 -46.99
N THR A 812 -36.31 8.77 -47.01
CA THR A 812 -37.40 8.05 -47.68
C THR A 812 -37.77 6.80 -46.90
N ASN A 813 -39.03 6.81 -46.45
CA ASN A 813 -39.86 5.69 -46.01
C ASN A 813 -39.79 4.47 -46.95
N VAL A 814 -39.65 3.27 -46.37
CA VAL A 814 -40.38 2.08 -46.81
C VAL A 814 -40.82 1.28 -45.58
N THR A 815 -42.12 1.26 -45.35
CA THR A 815 -42.87 0.31 -44.52
C THR A 815 -43.04 -1.02 -45.27
N ASN A 816 -42.71 -2.17 -44.66
CA ASN A 816 -43.68 -3.26 -44.48
C ASN A 816 -43.20 -4.40 -43.56
N ASP A 817 -44.20 -5.00 -42.94
CA ASP A 817 -44.29 -5.98 -41.85
C ASP A 817 -43.77 -7.41 -42.17
N GLY A 818 -43.32 -8.14 -41.13
CA GLY A 818 -42.78 -9.51 -41.22
C GLY A 818 -42.19 -10.07 -39.91
N SER A 819 -43.06 -10.56 -39.04
CA SER A 819 -42.86 -11.16 -37.70
C SER A 819 -41.75 -12.22 -37.46
N ARG A 820 -41.18 -12.17 -36.22
CA ARG A 820 -40.50 -13.22 -35.38
C ARG A 820 -39.02 -13.53 -35.72
N ARG A 821 -38.03 -13.59 -34.81
CA ARG A 821 -37.93 -13.96 -33.37
C ARG A 821 -36.60 -13.43 -32.80
N GLY A 822 -36.59 -13.12 -31.50
CA GLY A 822 -35.56 -12.33 -30.83
C GLY A 822 -34.19 -12.96 -30.55
N ARG A 823 -33.21 -12.06 -30.36
CA ARG A 823 -32.05 -12.23 -29.48
C ARG A 823 -31.58 -10.83 -29.07
N ASP A 824 -31.69 -10.52 -27.78
CA ASP A 824 -31.33 -9.24 -27.19
C ASP A 824 -29.83 -8.97 -27.33
N GLY A 825 -29.49 -7.86 -27.97
CA GLY A 825 -28.16 -7.27 -28.00
C GLY A 825 -28.30 -5.77 -27.83
N SER A 826 -28.67 -5.32 -26.63
CA SER A 826 -28.71 -3.89 -26.31
C SER A 826 -27.28 -3.34 -26.21
N ALA A 827 -26.83 -2.71 -27.29
CA ALA A 827 -25.73 -1.75 -27.25
C ALA A 827 -26.08 -0.67 -26.22
N THR A 828 -25.44 -0.73 -25.04
CA THR A 828 -25.73 0.19 -23.93
C THR A 828 -24.64 1.26 -23.87
N TYR A 829 -24.52 2.03 -24.95
CA TYR A 829 -23.89 3.35 -24.92
C TYR A 829 -25.03 4.34 -24.66
N VAL A 830 -24.94 5.15 -23.59
CA VAL A 830 -25.96 6.07 -23.05
C VAL A 830 -26.99 5.45 -22.09
N GLY A 831 -26.60 5.34 -20.81
CA GLY A 831 -27.46 4.93 -19.69
C GLY A 831 -27.42 5.87 -18.49
N LEU A 832 -27.26 7.17 -18.69
CA LEU A 832 -27.51 8.18 -17.64
C LEU A 832 -28.88 8.84 -17.90
N PRO A 833 -29.81 8.80 -16.93
CA PRO A 833 -31.03 9.60 -16.94
C PRO A 833 -30.72 11.06 -17.30
N ALA A 834 -31.57 11.73 -18.08
CA ALA A 834 -31.35 13.11 -18.52
C ALA A 834 -31.03 14.07 -17.35
N ARG A 835 -31.64 13.79 -16.20
CA ARG A 835 -31.43 14.51 -14.92
C ARG A 835 -29.98 14.43 -14.40
N ASP A 836 -29.32 13.29 -14.60
CA ASP A 836 -27.95 13.05 -14.11
C ASP A 836 -26.91 13.64 -15.07
N ARG A 837 -27.24 13.74 -16.38
CA ARG A 837 -26.44 14.51 -17.35
C ARG A 837 -26.54 16.02 -17.12
N GLU A 838 -27.72 16.53 -16.79
CA GLU A 838 -27.90 17.94 -16.41
C GLU A 838 -27.23 18.28 -15.08
N ALA A 839 -27.24 17.36 -14.10
CA ALA A 839 -26.53 17.54 -12.83
C ALA A 839 -24.99 17.54 -13.00
N LEU A 840 -24.46 16.70 -13.90
CA LEU A 840 -23.03 16.70 -14.25
C LEU A 840 -22.62 17.99 -14.99
N HIS A 841 -23.41 18.47 -15.94
CA HIS A 841 -23.16 19.76 -16.62
C HIS A 841 -23.34 20.97 -15.70
N GLN A 842 -24.29 20.95 -14.74
CA GLN A 842 -24.42 21.99 -13.71
C GLN A 842 -23.22 22.01 -12.76
N SER A 843 -22.73 20.84 -12.34
CA SER A 843 -21.57 20.73 -11.43
C SER A 843 -20.25 21.22 -12.05
N GLN A 844 -20.13 21.20 -13.37
CA GLN A 844 -18.97 21.73 -14.10
C GLN A 844 -19.04 23.24 -14.35
N GLY A 845 -20.21 23.87 -14.18
CA GLY A 845 -20.45 25.28 -14.50
C GLY A 845 -20.79 26.20 -13.32
N GLU A 846 -21.04 25.67 -12.12
CA GLU A 846 -21.39 26.50 -10.95
C GLU A 846 -20.16 27.27 -10.42
N LYS A 847 -20.02 28.53 -10.86
CA LYS A 847 -19.36 29.56 -10.05
C LYS A 847 -20.15 29.74 -8.75
N TYR A 848 -19.43 29.75 -7.63
CA TYR A 848 -19.96 29.92 -6.27
C TYR A 848 -20.93 31.11 -6.15
N PRO A 849 -21.92 31.08 -5.23
CA PRO A 849 -22.71 32.26 -4.90
C PRO A 849 -21.79 33.39 -4.42
N GLU A 850 -21.77 34.52 -5.14
CA GLU A 850 -20.86 35.66 -4.88
C GLU A 850 -20.94 36.19 -3.43
N GLU A 851 -22.05 35.95 -2.73
CA GLU A 851 -22.26 36.43 -1.36
C GLU A 851 -21.32 35.80 -0.32
N TYR A 852 -20.81 34.57 -0.53
CA TYR A 852 -19.81 33.98 0.37
C TYR A 852 -18.37 34.26 -0.06
N GLY A 853 -18.13 34.44 -1.36
CA GLY A 853 -16.85 34.93 -1.88
C GLY A 853 -16.53 36.31 -1.31
N THR A 854 -17.50 37.22 -1.34
CA THR A 854 -17.37 38.57 -0.77
C THR A 854 -17.20 38.59 0.74
N MET A 855 -17.80 37.65 1.51
CA MET A 855 -17.57 37.56 2.96
C MET A 855 -16.20 37.00 3.31
N VAL A 856 -15.69 36.03 2.54
CA VAL A 856 -14.33 35.50 2.71
C VAL A 856 -13.29 36.54 2.28
N GLU A 857 -13.52 37.26 1.18
CA GLU A 857 -12.68 38.38 0.76
C GLU A 857 -12.73 39.55 1.74
N GLN A 858 -13.90 39.91 2.30
CA GLN A 858 -13.99 40.91 3.37
C GLN A 858 -13.31 40.44 4.66
N TYR A 859 -13.37 39.16 4.99
CA TYR A 859 -12.66 38.62 6.16
C TYR A 859 -11.14 38.65 5.95
N MET A 860 -10.65 38.25 4.77
CA MET A 860 -9.24 38.35 4.38
C MET A 860 -8.77 39.80 4.33
N ARG A 861 -9.61 40.73 3.84
CA ARG A 861 -9.31 42.17 3.77
C ARG A 861 -9.34 42.84 5.15
N ASN A 862 -10.23 42.41 6.04
CA ASN A 862 -10.25 42.86 7.44
C ASN A 862 -9.05 42.31 8.23
N LEU A 863 -8.55 41.11 7.89
CA LEU A 863 -7.29 40.59 8.42
C LEU A 863 -6.09 41.42 7.92
N SER A 864 -6.02 41.72 6.61
CA SER A 864 -4.93 42.53 6.06
C SER A 864 -4.96 44.00 6.52
N ASP A 865 -6.14 44.57 6.77
CA ASP A 865 -6.29 45.93 7.28
C ASP A 865 -6.07 46.03 8.80
N GLN A 866 -6.09 44.90 9.54
CA GLN A 866 -5.69 44.82 10.95
C GLN A 866 -4.17 44.75 11.13
N GLU A 867 -3.43 44.18 10.16
CA GLU A 867 -1.96 44.19 10.16
C GLU A 867 -1.39 45.60 9.90
N ASN A 868 -2.07 46.43 9.10
CA ASN A 868 -1.64 47.81 8.80
C ASN A 868 -2.01 48.87 9.86
N ARG A 869 -2.57 48.49 11.03
CA ARG A 869 -2.86 49.41 12.15
C ARG A 869 -1.96 49.23 13.37
N LYS A 870 -0.83 48.54 13.20
CA LYS A 870 0.25 48.45 14.19
C LYS A 870 1.55 49.11 13.69
N GLU A 871 1.42 50.31 13.12
CA GLU A 871 2.49 51.33 13.10
C GLU A 871 2.00 52.60 13.83
#